data_AF-A0A535S544-F1
#
_entry.id   AF-A0A535S544-F1
#
_cell.length_a   1.000
_cell.length_b   1.000
_cell.length_c   1.000
_cell.angle_alpha   90.00
_cell.angle_beta   90.00
_cell.angle_gamma   90.00
#
_symmetry.space_group_name_H-M   'P 1'
#
loop_
_entity.id
_entity.type
_entity.pdbx_description
1 polymer ?
#
loop_
_entity_poly.entity_id
_entity_poly.type
_entity_poly.pdbx_seq_one_letter_code
_entity_poly.pdbx_strand_id
1 'polypeptide(L)'
;MKVVMPMIFLSTLLRQSIYDIEGRRLGVLRDICVTLHETFPVVTALVVRSPLGNSQNDMIIPWYQVNSLEEPQIHLVVKQPQVASYTPQSDELLLKRDILDKQIVDTQGFRVVKVNDLKLAQIKKTVRLVGVDISLSGLLRRLGVLAPVETLSRVLPIQLNDRTITWNYVEPIQVVRGGATTGQLVPAFAGASTGTGASLGVSGVVPKVQLNVSQSKLADLRPADIADILEQLDVEDAGAMLERLDTETAADTLNEVEPTRQYELLSELDPERASDLLEVLPPDDAADILADLPPEEAERLLNLMPANESQPIRDLLRYGEETAGGIMTPEVLSLSQELTVEEALVYLRQHSAHLEMIYYLYVVDSDKHLVGVVSLRELVVAEPTTRLQELMDRDVIKVTTDTDQEEVARVISKYDLLGVPVVDSENHLVGLITVDDVIDVLHEEEAEDFSEMAGATVEELEDEEHFSWRAALSRVTWLTVNVATGFAIAFVLYRLFGQALTLHVSGAQALGLLGALRSPLALNGVLFLLPMLLLSSGSVSTQALGVAGWQLRETGGSDFWRGIFRELRLGTVGGVVSSIVVGCLTWLLFHSPLLAVAIGLGFGFTLFIAAICGLFLPKFFQRLHLRGSLVSAPLLDPIIAFISVCIFLVVALWLIGMFHV
;
A
#
# COMPACT_ATOMS: atom_id res chain seq x y z
N MET A 1 -16.69 4.72 48.38
CA MET A 1 -16.09 5.92 47.76
C MET A 1 -15.28 5.44 46.56
N LYS A 2 -15.65 5.82 45.32
CA LYS A 2 -14.76 5.68 44.17
C LYS A 2 -13.53 6.53 44.46
N VAL A 3 -12.37 5.91 44.64
CA VAL A 3 -11.10 6.64 44.70
C VAL A 3 -10.88 7.18 43.28
N VAL A 4 -11.22 8.45 43.07
CA VAL A 4 -10.88 9.14 41.82
C VAL A 4 -9.36 9.28 41.84
N MET A 5 -8.67 8.49 41.01
CA MET A 5 -7.24 8.60 40.83
C MET A 5 -6.96 9.88 40.04
N PRO A 6 -6.22 10.85 40.59
CA PRO A 6 -5.84 12.03 39.83
C PRO A 6 -4.91 11.58 38.70
N MET A 7 -5.41 11.70 37.47
CA MET A 7 -4.63 11.46 36.25
C MET A 7 -3.94 12.77 35.90
N ILE A 8 -2.62 12.72 35.73
CA ILE A 8 -1.78 13.88 35.51
C ILE A 8 -1.02 13.67 34.21
N PHE A 9 -0.93 14.70 33.37
CA PHE A 9 -0.15 14.63 32.14
C PHE A 9 1.24 15.20 32.36
N LEU A 10 2.25 14.62 31.71
CA LEU A 10 3.63 15.08 31.84
C LEU A 10 3.75 16.53 31.35
N SER A 11 3.10 16.88 30.23
CA SER A 11 3.14 18.23 29.69
C SER A 11 2.65 19.32 30.65
N THR A 12 1.71 19.02 31.55
CA THR A 12 1.17 19.98 32.53
C THR A 12 2.08 20.14 33.74
N LEU A 13 2.83 19.09 34.08
CA LEU A 13 3.86 19.13 35.13
C LEU A 13 5.13 19.84 34.66
N LEU A 14 5.51 19.62 33.41
CA LEU A 14 6.64 20.32 32.81
C LEU A 14 6.40 21.84 32.91
N ARG A 15 7.43 22.58 33.32
CA ARG A 15 7.38 24.04 33.58
C ARG A 15 6.73 24.47 34.90
N GLN A 16 6.21 23.56 35.71
CA GLN A 16 5.76 23.92 37.07
C GLN A 16 6.94 24.28 37.97
N SER A 17 6.71 25.25 38.87
CA SER A 17 7.71 25.65 39.86
C SER A 17 7.66 24.71 41.05
N ILE A 18 8.84 24.30 41.51
CA ILE A 18 9.02 23.41 42.65
C ILE A 18 9.40 24.25 43.86
N TYR A 19 8.74 24.00 44.99
CA TYR A 19 8.93 24.72 46.24
C TYR A 19 9.36 23.76 47.36
N ASP A 20 10.19 24.25 48.26
CA ASP A 20 10.51 23.52 49.49
C ASP A 20 9.36 23.60 50.51
N ILE A 21 9.51 22.92 51.65
CA ILE A 21 8.49 22.91 52.72
C ILE A 21 8.25 24.30 53.35
N GLU A 22 9.16 25.26 53.16
CA GLU A 22 9.04 26.65 53.64
C GLU A 22 8.48 27.59 52.56
N GLY A 23 8.10 27.07 51.39
CA GLY A 23 7.57 27.86 50.28
C GLY A 23 8.63 28.61 49.47
N ARG A 24 9.91 28.26 49.60
CA ARG A 24 10.99 28.83 48.79
C ARG A 24 11.05 28.14 47.44
N ARG A 25 11.14 28.91 46.37
CA ARG A 25 11.21 28.39 45.00
C ARG A 25 12.60 27.80 44.73
N LEU A 26 12.64 26.51 44.43
CA LEU A 26 13.86 25.75 44.09
C LEU A 26 14.22 25.85 42.61
N GLY A 27 13.21 25.85 41.74
CA GLY A 27 13.41 25.83 40.30
C GLY A 27 12.17 25.39 39.55
N VAL A 28 12.37 24.88 38.35
CA VAL A 28 11.30 24.46 37.43
C VAL A 28 11.49 23.01 37.03
N LEU A 29 10.42 22.22 37.02
CA LEU A 29 10.46 20.83 36.56
C LEU A 29 10.86 20.76 35.09
N ARG A 30 11.95 20.03 34.81
CA ARG A 30 12.50 19.83 33.47
C ARG A 30 12.18 18.45 32.91
N ASP A 31 12.24 17.43 33.76
CA ASP A 31 12.05 16.03 33.38
C ASP A 31 11.69 15.15 34.59
N ILE A 32 11.27 13.91 34.35
CA ILE A 32 10.90 12.91 35.37
C ILE A 32 11.64 11.60 35.06
N CYS A 33 12.23 10.99 36.08
CA CYS A 33 12.92 9.70 36.00
C CYS A 33 11.96 8.56 36.40
N VAL A 34 11.92 7.49 35.62
CA VAL A 34 11.16 6.27 35.92
C VAL A 34 12.02 5.03 35.84
N THR A 35 11.65 4.00 36.60
CA THR A 35 12.29 2.68 36.55
C THR A 35 11.39 1.65 35.83
N LEU A 36 11.99 0.81 34.98
CA LEU A 36 11.27 -0.15 34.12
C LEU A 36 11.04 -1.55 34.73
N HIS A 37 11.41 -1.76 36.00
CA HIS A 37 11.32 -3.08 36.64
C HIS A 37 9.89 -3.58 36.88
N GLU A 38 8.89 -2.69 36.76
CA GLU A 38 7.49 -3.01 37.03
C GLU A 38 6.63 -2.73 35.80
N THR A 39 5.54 -3.50 35.64
CA THR A 39 4.56 -3.41 34.55
C THR A 39 4.09 -1.97 34.29
N PHE A 40 3.92 -1.18 35.36
CA PHE A 40 3.71 0.26 35.28
C PHE A 40 4.91 0.97 35.92
N PRO A 41 5.79 1.61 35.13
CA PRO A 41 7.02 2.23 35.62
C PRO A 41 6.76 3.21 36.75
N VAL A 42 7.56 3.11 37.80
CA VAL A 42 7.43 3.96 38.99
C VAL A 42 8.37 5.16 38.87
N VAL A 43 7.88 6.35 39.23
CA VAL A 43 8.70 7.56 39.29
C VAL A 43 9.69 7.45 40.45
N THR A 44 10.97 7.56 40.13
CA THR A 44 12.07 7.46 41.11
C THR A 44 12.65 8.83 41.47
N ALA A 45 12.64 9.78 40.53
CA ALA A 45 13.21 11.11 40.73
C ALA A 45 12.59 12.19 39.82
N LEU A 46 12.73 13.45 40.22
CA LEU A 46 12.38 14.65 39.44
C LEU A 46 13.65 15.41 39.05
N VAL A 47 13.76 15.83 37.79
CA VAL A 47 14.87 16.66 37.29
C VAL A 47 14.43 18.12 37.29
N VAL A 48 15.17 18.95 38.03
CA VAL A 48 14.79 20.34 38.31
C VAL A 48 15.86 21.27 37.76
N ARG A 49 15.44 22.20 36.91
CA ARG A 49 16.31 23.27 36.42
C ARG A 49 16.38 24.38 37.46
N SER A 50 17.60 24.68 37.91
CA SER A 50 17.89 25.78 38.82
C SER A 50 17.57 27.15 38.18
N PRO A 51 17.04 28.12 38.94
CA PRO A 51 16.74 29.47 38.45
C PRO A 51 17.99 30.29 38.07
N LEU A 52 19.20 29.80 38.40
CA LEU A 52 20.49 30.42 38.07
C LEU A 52 20.99 30.12 36.63
N GLY A 53 20.16 29.51 35.78
CA GLY A 53 20.29 29.59 34.32
C GLY A 53 21.31 28.67 33.63
N ASN A 54 22.26 28.05 34.34
CA ASN A 54 23.22 27.14 33.72
C ASN A 54 22.73 25.68 33.73
N SER A 55 22.61 25.07 32.54
CA SER A 55 22.13 23.69 32.33
C SER A 55 23.04 22.60 32.95
N GLN A 56 24.23 22.94 33.45
CA GLN A 56 25.14 22.02 34.14
C GLN A 56 24.79 21.80 35.63
N ASN A 57 23.81 22.52 36.17
CA ASN A 57 23.43 22.50 37.58
C ASN A 57 22.00 22.00 37.80
N ASP A 58 21.51 21.11 36.93
CA ASP A 58 20.21 20.48 37.14
C ASP A 58 20.25 19.63 38.42
N MET A 59 19.28 19.88 39.30
CA MET A 59 19.15 19.14 40.56
C MET A 59 18.23 17.96 40.33
N ILE A 60 18.67 16.76 40.69
CA ILE A 60 17.85 15.55 40.60
C ILE A 60 17.39 15.20 42.01
N ILE A 61 16.09 15.29 42.24
CA ILE A 61 15.46 15.16 43.55
C ILE A 61 14.77 13.80 43.61
N PRO A 62 15.13 12.93 44.57
CA PRO A 62 14.51 11.61 44.67
C PRO A 62 13.05 11.71 45.15
N TRP A 63 12.22 10.80 44.67
CA TRP A 63 10.77 10.84 44.84
C TRP A 63 10.31 10.89 46.31
N TYR A 64 11.03 10.24 47.23
CA TYR A 64 10.67 10.26 48.66
C TYR A 64 10.74 11.65 49.32
N GLN A 65 11.38 12.63 48.67
CA GLN A 65 11.43 14.03 49.12
C GLN A 65 10.28 14.88 48.54
N VAL A 66 9.42 14.31 47.70
CA VAL A 66 8.28 14.98 47.04
C VAL A 66 7.00 14.66 47.79
N ASN A 67 6.20 15.69 48.09
CA ASN A 67 4.95 15.53 48.84
C ASN A 67 3.78 15.10 47.94
N SER A 68 3.55 15.84 46.85
CA SER A 68 2.50 15.58 45.87
C SER A 68 2.84 16.25 44.53
N LEU A 69 2.29 15.72 43.43
CA LEU A 69 2.35 16.32 42.08
C LEU A 69 1.05 17.07 41.74
N GLU A 70 0.25 17.46 42.74
CA GLU A 70 -0.98 18.21 42.52
C GLU A 70 -0.72 19.61 41.92
N GLU A 71 -1.49 19.96 40.90
CA GLU A 71 -1.41 21.25 40.23
C GLU A 71 -2.01 22.38 41.10
N PRO A 72 -1.44 23.61 41.10
CA PRO A 72 -0.46 24.14 40.14
C PRO A 72 1.01 24.20 40.65
N GLN A 73 1.33 23.68 41.84
CA GLN A 73 2.67 23.80 42.44
C GLN A 73 3.14 22.50 43.09
N ILE A 74 4.37 22.10 42.78
CA ILE A 74 4.98 20.89 43.35
C ILE A 74 5.71 21.26 44.65
N HIS A 75 5.39 20.58 45.75
CA HIS A 75 5.99 20.82 47.06
C HIS A 75 6.86 19.65 47.52
N LEU A 76 8.02 19.98 48.09
CA LEU A 76 8.88 19.03 48.77
C LEU A 76 8.55 18.93 50.26
N VAL A 77 8.89 17.80 50.87
CA VAL A 77 8.79 17.59 52.33
C VAL A 77 10.06 18.03 53.07
N VAL A 78 11.09 18.49 52.35
CA VAL A 78 12.39 18.90 52.88
C VAL A 78 12.66 20.38 52.60
N LYS A 79 13.57 20.99 53.36
CA LYS A 79 14.07 22.36 53.14
C LYS A 79 15.13 22.37 52.04
N GLN A 80 15.27 23.47 51.31
CA GLN A 80 16.28 23.63 50.25
C GLN A 80 17.70 23.13 50.60
N PRO A 81 18.27 23.39 51.80
CA PRO A 81 19.62 22.95 52.14
C PRO A 81 19.75 21.43 52.38
N GLN A 82 18.64 20.71 52.47
CA GLN A 82 18.56 19.28 52.79
C GLN A 82 18.13 18.42 51.59
N VAL A 83 18.00 19.04 50.41
CA VAL A 83 17.70 18.32 49.17
C VAL A 83 18.89 17.43 48.84
N ALA A 84 18.65 16.12 48.74
CA ALA A 84 19.69 15.15 48.42
C ALA A 84 19.90 15.12 46.90
N SER A 85 21.16 14.99 46.45
CA SER A 85 21.46 14.72 45.04
C SER A 85 21.19 13.26 44.74
N TYR A 86 20.41 13.00 43.70
CA TYR A 86 20.21 11.66 43.14
C TYR A 86 20.99 11.50 41.84
N THR A 87 21.58 10.33 41.61
CA THR A 87 22.20 9.99 40.33
C THR A 87 21.38 8.86 39.71
N PRO A 88 20.79 9.06 38.52
CA PRO A 88 20.01 8.03 37.86
C PRO A 88 20.81 6.76 37.63
N GLN A 89 20.16 5.62 37.76
CA GLN A 89 20.74 4.32 37.45
C GLN A 89 20.67 4.04 35.93
N SER A 90 21.43 3.06 35.44
CA SER A 90 21.53 2.75 34.00
C SER A 90 20.23 2.20 33.38
N ASP A 91 19.31 1.74 34.21
CA ASP A 91 18.01 1.14 33.89
C ASP A 91 16.83 2.12 34.11
N GLU A 92 17.13 3.38 34.41
CA GLU A 92 16.13 4.43 34.55
C GLU A 92 16.03 5.30 33.28
N LEU A 93 14.80 5.64 32.91
CA LEU A 93 14.50 6.47 31.74
C LEU A 93 14.01 7.86 32.13
N LEU A 94 14.40 8.85 31.33
CA LEU A 94 13.90 10.22 31.43
C LEU A 94 12.72 10.42 30.49
N LEU A 95 11.52 10.60 31.06
CA LEU A 95 10.27 10.59 30.30
C LEU A 95 10.22 11.61 29.16
N LYS A 96 10.73 12.83 29.37
CA LYS A 96 10.72 13.86 28.33
C LYS A 96 11.82 13.66 27.30
N ARG A 97 13.01 13.24 27.72
CA ARG A 97 14.16 13.05 26.81
C ARG A 97 14.01 11.81 25.94
N ASP A 98 13.56 10.71 26.56
CA ASP A 98 13.68 9.36 26.00
C ASP A 98 12.35 8.83 25.43
N ILE A 99 11.21 9.44 25.77
CA ILE A 99 9.88 8.93 25.34
C ILE A 99 9.02 10.04 24.71
N LEU A 100 8.92 11.23 25.31
CA LEU A 100 8.14 12.33 24.73
C LEU A 100 8.69 12.75 23.37
N ASP A 101 7.80 13.01 22.39
CA ASP A 101 8.14 13.31 21.00
C ASP A 101 8.82 12.18 20.21
N LYS A 102 8.97 10.99 20.80
CA LYS A 102 9.52 9.81 20.13
C LYS A 102 8.43 9.01 19.43
N GLN A 103 8.84 8.17 18.49
CA GLN A 103 8.00 7.10 17.96
C GLN A 103 8.07 5.90 18.90
N ILE A 104 6.92 5.25 19.06
CA ILE A 104 6.75 4.03 19.83
C ILE A 104 5.90 3.07 18.99
N VAL A 105 6.06 1.78 19.23
CA VAL A 105 5.20 0.75 18.66
C VAL A 105 4.00 0.55 19.58
N ASP A 106 2.79 0.66 19.01
CA ASP A 106 1.51 0.33 19.64
C ASP A 106 1.19 -1.13 19.33
N THR A 107 1.47 -2.04 20.26
CA THR A 107 1.30 -3.49 20.01
C THR A 107 -0.16 -3.94 19.97
N GLN A 108 -1.13 -3.09 20.34
CA GLN A 108 -2.56 -3.37 20.13
C GLN A 108 -3.07 -2.83 18.81
N GLY A 109 -2.44 -1.77 18.32
CA GLY A 109 -2.86 -1.08 17.10
C GLY A 109 -2.03 -1.46 15.88
N PHE A 110 -1.03 -2.34 16.04
CA PHE A 110 -0.08 -2.80 15.01
C PHE A 110 0.45 -1.65 14.18
N ARG A 111 0.96 -0.62 14.88
CA ARG A 111 1.40 0.60 14.20
C ARG A 111 2.44 1.38 14.99
N VAL A 112 3.14 2.23 14.27
CA VAL A 112 4.06 3.20 14.85
C VAL A 112 3.30 4.48 15.16
N VAL A 113 3.42 4.97 16.38
CA VAL A 113 2.76 6.21 16.83
C VAL A 113 3.73 7.16 17.49
N LYS A 114 3.47 8.46 17.33
CA LYS A 114 4.24 9.50 18.01
C LYS A 114 3.66 9.82 19.39
N VAL A 115 4.53 9.84 20.39
CA VAL A 115 4.18 10.21 21.77
C VAL A 115 3.90 11.72 21.83
N ASN A 116 2.62 12.09 21.87
CA ASN A 116 2.23 13.49 22.03
C ASN A 116 2.31 13.92 23.50
N ASP A 117 1.95 13.06 24.44
CA ASP A 117 2.06 13.32 25.89
C ASP A 117 2.14 12.02 26.70
N LEU A 118 2.46 12.12 27.99
CA LEU A 118 2.58 10.96 28.89
C LEU A 118 1.63 11.08 30.06
N LYS A 119 0.94 9.98 30.39
CA LYS A 119 -0.11 9.94 31.41
C LYS A 119 0.38 9.24 32.66
N LEU A 120 0.44 10.00 33.74
CA LEU A 120 0.87 9.58 35.06
C LEU A 120 -0.36 9.43 35.98
N ALA A 121 -0.32 8.46 36.90
CA ALA A 121 -1.30 8.34 37.96
C ALA A 121 -0.63 8.28 39.33
N GLN A 122 -1.14 9.05 40.28
CA GLN A 122 -0.70 8.99 41.67
C GLN A 122 -1.52 7.95 42.43
N ILE A 123 -0.85 6.89 42.87
CA ILE A 123 -1.42 5.80 43.66
C ILE A 123 -0.79 5.83 45.05
N LYS A 124 -1.56 6.25 46.06
CA LYS A 124 -1.09 6.46 47.44
C LYS A 124 0.12 7.42 47.49
N LYS A 125 1.33 6.91 47.78
CA LYS A 125 2.58 7.69 47.89
C LYS A 125 3.52 7.52 46.68
N THR A 126 3.09 6.84 45.61
CA THR A 126 3.90 6.60 44.42
C THR A 126 3.20 7.13 43.19
N VAL A 127 3.97 7.66 42.24
CA VAL A 127 3.46 8.03 40.91
C VAL A 127 3.96 7.01 39.90
N ARG A 128 3.05 6.60 39.00
CA ARG A 128 3.34 5.60 37.98
C ARG A 128 2.98 6.11 36.60
N LEU A 129 3.74 5.68 35.61
CA LEU A 129 3.41 5.85 34.20
C LEU A 129 2.37 4.82 33.81
N VAL A 130 1.19 5.29 33.41
CA VAL A 130 0.02 4.45 33.12
C VAL A 130 -0.22 4.33 31.62
N GLY A 131 0.12 5.36 30.84
CA GLY A 131 -0.06 5.30 29.40
C GLY A 131 0.55 6.47 28.64
N VAL A 132 0.48 6.35 27.33
CA VAL A 132 0.94 7.32 26.34
C VAL A 132 -0.27 7.93 25.65
N ASP A 133 -0.33 9.25 25.63
CA ASP A 133 -1.36 9.99 24.88
C ASP A 133 -0.83 10.29 23.47
N ILE A 134 -1.54 9.78 22.47
CA ILE A 134 -1.26 9.98 21.05
C ILE A 134 -2.25 10.95 20.40
N SER A 135 -3.17 11.53 21.18
CA SER A 135 -4.21 12.42 20.65
C SER A 135 -3.68 13.78 20.22
N LEU A 136 -4.44 14.42 19.32
CA LEU A 136 -4.27 15.84 19.00
C LEU A 136 -4.47 16.71 20.26
N SER A 137 -5.35 16.31 21.19
CA SER A 137 -5.53 16.99 22.48
C SER A 137 -4.21 17.09 23.26
N GLY A 138 -3.41 16.02 23.26
CA GLY A 138 -2.07 16.01 23.86
C GLY A 138 -1.10 17.00 23.22
N LEU A 139 -1.10 17.07 21.89
CA LEU A 139 -0.29 18.05 21.16
C LEU A 139 -0.74 19.50 21.45
N LEU A 140 -2.05 19.76 21.42
CA LEU A 140 -2.63 21.09 21.67
C LEU A 140 -2.39 21.56 23.12
N ARG A 141 -2.41 20.64 24.09
CA ARG A 141 -2.06 20.90 25.49
C ARG A 141 -0.63 21.38 25.62
N ARG A 142 0.30 20.77 24.89
CA ARG A 142 1.72 21.17 24.87
C ARG A 142 1.98 22.51 24.20
N LEU A 143 1.23 22.81 23.14
CA LEU A 143 1.29 24.11 22.46
C LEU A 143 0.58 25.22 23.27
N GLY A 144 -0.13 24.88 24.35
CA GLY A 144 -0.84 25.84 25.20
C GLY A 144 -2.12 26.40 24.59
N VAL A 145 -2.63 25.77 23.52
CA VAL A 145 -3.80 26.22 22.75
C VAL A 145 -5.04 25.36 22.97
N LEU A 146 -4.99 24.38 23.87
CA LEU A 146 -6.13 23.50 24.14
C LEU A 146 -7.38 24.29 24.60
N ALA A 147 -7.24 25.18 25.57
CA ALA A 147 -8.36 25.97 26.12
C ALA A 147 -9.11 26.83 25.07
N PRO A 148 -8.43 27.60 24.19
CA PRO A 148 -9.12 28.32 23.12
C PRO A 148 -9.77 27.38 22.09
N VAL A 149 -9.15 26.23 21.78
CA VAL A 149 -9.71 25.26 20.83
C VAL A 149 -10.95 24.54 21.39
N GLU A 150 -10.95 24.16 22.67
CA GLU A 150 -12.13 23.60 23.36
C GLU A 150 -13.29 24.59 23.46
N THR A 151 -12.98 25.88 23.55
CA THR A 151 -14.00 26.94 23.55
C THR A 151 -14.62 27.07 22.16
N LEU A 152 -13.82 26.88 21.10
CA LEU A 152 -14.26 26.94 19.70
C LEU A 152 -15.02 25.69 19.26
N SER A 153 -14.66 24.51 19.75
CA SER A 153 -15.34 23.24 19.45
C SER A 153 -16.76 23.15 20.05
N ARG A 154 -17.14 24.06 20.95
CA ARG A 154 -18.56 24.19 21.36
C ARG A 154 -19.44 24.79 20.27
N VAL A 155 -18.85 25.44 19.27
CA VAL A 155 -19.54 26.11 18.16
C VAL A 155 -19.38 25.34 16.83
N LEU A 156 -18.25 24.66 16.65
CA LEU A 156 -17.97 23.83 15.47
C LEU A 156 -17.97 22.34 15.85
N PRO A 157 -18.48 21.42 15.01
CA PRO A 157 -18.55 19.98 15.30
C PRO A 157 -17.18 19.29 15.15
N ILE A 158 -16.17 19.78 15.86
CA ILE A 158 -14.82 19.20 15.88
C ILE A 158 -14.71 18.34 17.14
N GLN A 159 -14.69 17.02 16.98
CA GLN A 159 -14.48 16.09 18.09
C GLN A 159 -12.97 15.89 18.32
N LEU A 160 -12.47 16.33 19.47
CA LEU A 160 -11.11 16.02 19.92
C LEU A 160 -11.14 14.60 20.53
N ASN A 161 -10.69 13.62 19.76
CA ASN A 161 -10.64 12.24 20.23
C ASN A 161 -9.42 12.03 21.14
N ASP A 162 -9.67 11.76 22.42
CA ASP A 162 -8.64 11.36 23.36
C ASP A 162 -8.31 9.88 23.12
N ARG A 163 -7.14 9.61 22.54
CA ARG A 163 -6.58 8.27 22.36
C ARG A 163 -5.37 8.11 23.27
N THR A 164 -5.48 7.21 24.24
CA THR A 164 -4.38 6.85 25.15
C THR A 164 -4.09 5.37 25.00
N ILE A 165 -2.83 5.01 24.76
CA ILE A 165 -2.34 3.63 24.79
C ILE A 165 -1.87 3.34 26.21
N THR A 166 -2.27 2.20 26.76
CA THR A 166 -1.81 1.78 28.10
C THR A 166 -0.34 1.39 28.00
N TRP A 167 0.49 1.73 29.00
CA TRP A 167 1.93 1.50 28.96
C TRP A 167 2.32 0.03 28.68
N ASN A 168 1.46 -0.93 29.04
CA ASN A 168 1.68 -2.34 28.77
C ASN A 168 1.77 -2.69 27.28
N TYR A 169 1.21 -1.85 26.41
CA TYR A 169 1.15 -2.02 24.96
C TYR A 169 2.06 -1.04 24.22
N VAL A 170 2.98 -0.41 24.94
CA VAL A 170 3.94 0.55 24.39
C VAL A 170 5.32 -0.07 24.41
N GLU A 171 5.95 -0.08 23.24
CA GLU A 171 7.35 -0.46 23.08
C GLU A 171 8.14 0.73 22.50
N PRO A 172 9.08 1.33 23.26
CA PRO A 172 9.84 2.47 22.77
C PRO A 172 10.93 2.07 21.78
N ILE A 173 10.98 2.78 20.66
CA ILE A 173 12.04 2.64 19.66
C ILE A 173 13.25 3.45 20.16
N GLN A 174 14.33 2.78 20.55
CA GLN A 174 15.56 3.43 21.00
C GLN A 174 16.74 3.12 20.08
N VAL A 175 17.07 4.08 19.22
CA VAL A 175 18.33 4.10 18.46
C VAL A 175 19.44 4.62 19.37
N VAL A 176 20.28 3.72 19.89
CA VAL A 176 21.51 4.12 20.58
C VAL A 176 22.55 4.53 19.52
N ARG A 177 22.63 5.83 19.24
CA ARG A 177 23.75 6.38 18.45
C ARG A 177 25.04 6.23 19.26
N GLY A 178 25.91 5.34 18.81
CA GLY A 178 27.22 5.13 19.41
C GLY A 178 28.04 6.42 19.48
N GLY A 179 28.49 6.77 20.69
CA GLY A 179 29.63 7.66 20.92
C GLY A 179 29.34 9.13 21.23
N ALA A 180 29.10 9.46 22.51
CA ALA A 180 29.66 10.66 23.15
C ALA A 180 29.53 10.54 24.68
N THR A 181 30.68 10.49 25.34
CA THR A 181 30.95 10.67 26.78
C THR A 181 29.75 10.99 27.68
N THR A 182 29.52 10.07 28.61
CA THR A 182 29.00 10.32 29.97
C THR A 182 29.43 11.71 30.44
N GLY A 183 28.48 12.62 30.58
CA GLY A 183 28.68 13.89 31.25
C GLY A 183 29.01 13.62 32.72
N GLN A 184 30.28 13.35 32.99
CA GLN A 184 30.87 13.32 34.31
C GLN A 184 30.59 14.65 35.00
N LEU A 185 29.64 14.65 35.95
CA LEU A 185 29.64 15.63 37.03
C LEU A 185 30.82 15.28 37.94
N VAL A 186 31.96 15.94 37.76
CA VAL A 186 33.15 15.84 38.63
C VAL A 186 33.51 17.26 39.09
N PRO A 187 33.89 17.46 40.37
CA PRO A 187 33.91 18.78 40.98
C PRO A 187 35.11 19.63 40.52
N ALA A 188 34.95 20.94 40.65
CA ALA A 188 35.95 21.95 40.31
C ALA A 188 37.29 21.73 41.04
N PHE A 189 38.42 21.82 40.33
CA PHE A 189 39.56 22.73 40.60
C PHE A 189 40.77 22.47 39.66
N ALA A 190 41.35 23.58 39.17
CA ALA A 190 42.76 23.86 38.82
C ALA A 190 43.50 23.16 37.63
N GLY A 191 43.92 23.99 36.64
CA GLY A 191 45.35 24.11 36.27
C GLY A 191 45.91 23.47 34.97
N ALA A 192 46.10 24.33 33.95
CA ALA A 192 47.25 24.43 33.01
C ALA A 192 47.77 23.27 32.10
N SER A 193 47.67 23.54 30.79
CA SER A 193 48.70 23.47 29.72
C SER A 193 49.14 22.15 29.03
N THR A 194 49.38 22.32 27.72
CA THR A 194 50.24 21.60 26.74
C THR A 194 49.83 20.24 26.13
N GLY A 195 49.49 20.25 24.83
CA GLY A 195 50.41 19.82 23.76
C GLY A 195 50.43 18.35 23.28
N THR A 196 50.31 18.21 21.95
CA THR A 196 50.86 17.18 21.02
C THR A 196 50.18 15.79 20.88
N GLY A 197 49.46 15.64 19.76
CA GLY A 197 49.74 14.72 18.64
C GLY A 197 49.75 13.20 18.85
N ALA A 198 48.83 12.49 18.17
CA ALA A 198 49.12 11.32 17.31
C ALA A 198 47.83 10.78 16.67
N SER A 199 47.88 10.56 15.36
CA SER A 199 46.96 9.78 14.53
C SER A 199 46.92 8.31 14.95
N LEU A 200 45.77 7.62 14.83
CA LEU A 200 45.66 6.21 14.43
C LEU A 200 44.20 5.75 14.31
N GLY A 201 43.87 5.13 13.17
CA GLY A 201 42.92 4.03 13.05
C GLY A 201 41.42 4.36 13.07
N VAL A 202 40.84 4.55 11.88
CA VAL A 202 39.40 4.37 11.67
C VAL A 202 39.14 2.87 11.63
N SER A 203 38.88 2.27 12.80
CA SER A 203 38.15 0.99 12.87
C SER A 203 36.67 1.33 12.82
N GLY A 204 35.99 0.82 11.79
CA GLY A 204 34.53 0.82 11.71
C GLY A 204 33.98 0.12 12.95
N VAL A 205 33.41 0.91 13.84
CA VAL A 205 32.61 0.42 14.95
C VAL A 205 31.19 0.35 14.40
N VAL A 206 30.74 -0.86 14.07
CA VAL A 206 29.33 -1.16 13.82
C VAL A 206 28.54 -0.59 15.00
N PRO A 207 27.55 0.30 14.78
CA PRO A 207 26.77 0.87 15.87
C PRO A 207 25.99 -0.27 16.55
N LYS A 208 26.41 -0.63 17.77
CA LYS A 208 25.71 -1.62 18.57
C LYS A 208 24.42 -1.01 19.12
N VAL A 209 23.33 -1.20 18.38
CA VAL A 209 21.97 -0.80 18.76
C VAL A 209 21.56 -1.64 19.97
N GLN A 210 21.57 -1.04 21.16
CA GLN A 210 20.94 -1.63 22.34
C GLN A 210 19.50 -1.13 22.44
N LEU A 211 18.63 -1.68 21.60
CA LEU A 211 17.20 -1.71 21.89
C LEU A 211 17.04 -2.55 23.16
N ASN A 212 16.61 -1.94 24.26
CA ASN A 212 16.11 -2.68 25.43
C ASN A 212 14.63 -3.04 25.17
N VAL A 213 14.38 -3.61 23.99
CA VAL A 213 13.12 -4.23 23.58
C VAL A 213 13.02 -5.51 24.37
N SER A 214 11.95 -5.68 25.12
CA SER A 214 11.66 -6.99 25.70
C SER A 214 11.20 -7.85 24.54
N GLN A 215 12.13 -8.62 23.93
CA GLN A 215 11.87 -9.57 22.83
C GLN A 215 10.61 -10.42 23.07
N SER A 216 10.22 -10.62 24.33
CA SER A 216 9.03 -11.35 24.74
C SER A 216 7.68 -10.79 24.27
N LYS A 217 7.54 -9.50 23.89
CA LYS A 217 6.23 -8.95 23.49
C LYS A 217 6.00 -8.91 21.99
N LEU A 218 7.07 -8.68 21.21
CA LEU A 218 7.00 -8.77 19.75
C LEU A 218 6.83 -10.21 19.30
N ALA A 219 7.46 -11.17 20.00
CA ALA A 219 7.28 -12.61 19.75
C ALA A 219 5.86 -13.15 20.02
N ASP A 220 4.99 -12.37 20.69
CA ASP A 220 3.58 -12.73 20.89
C ASP A 220 2.68 -12.24 19.73
N LEU A 221 3.21 -11.40 18.83
CA LEU A 221 2.48 -10.89 17.66
C LEU A 221 2.59 -11.89 16.51
N ARG A 222 1.62 -11.83 15.58
CA ARG A 222 1.72 -12.64 14.36
C ARG A 222 2.67 -11.96 13.37
N PRO A 223 3.34 -12.72 12.47
CA PRO A 223 4.21 -12.16 11.43
C PRO A 223 3.57 -11.00 10.64
N ALA A 224 2.33 -11.17 10.14
CA ALA A 224 1.59 -10.11 9.47
C ALA A 224 1.42 -8.83 10.31
N ASP A 225 1.18 -8.96 11.62
CA ASP A 225 1.05 -7.80 12.53
C ASP A 225 2.41 -7.08 12.72
N ILE A 226 3.52 -7.81 12.58
CA ILE A 226 4.87 -7.28 12.66
C ILE A 226 5.23 -6.58 11.34
N ALA A 227 4.85 -7.16 10.19
CA ALA A 227 5.02 -6.56 8.86
C ALA A 227 4.37 -5.17 8.79
N ASP A 228 3.10 -5.05 9.22
CA ASP A 228 2.37 -3.78 9.37
C ASP A 228 3.17 -2.70 10.13
N ILE A 229 3.94 -3.12 11.14
CA ILE A 229 4.79 -2.22 11.95
C ILE A 229 6.05 -1.85 11.18
N LEU A 230 6.71 -2.82 10.52
CA LEU A 230 7.96 -2.60 9.77
C LEU A 230 7.77 -1.64 8.60
N GLU A 231 6.63 -1.72 7.90
CA GLU A 231 6.32 -0.84 6.77
C GLU A 231 6.15 0.63 7.17
N GLN A 232 5.78 0.88 8.43
CA GLN A 232 5.62 2.23 8.96
C GLN A 232 6.90 2.78 9.60
N LEU A 233 7.93 1.96 9.73
CA LEU A 233 9.24 2.36 10.22
C LEU A 233 10.13 2.82 9.06
N ASP A 234 11.13 3.64 9.37
CA ASP A 234 12.21 3.92 8.40
C ASP A 234 13.01 2.63 8.15
N VAL A 235 13.56 2.43 6.94
CA VAL A 235 14.23 1.17 6.53
C VAL A 235 15.28 0.72 7.55
N GLU A 236 16.09 1.67 8.04
CA GLU A 236 17.14 1.44 9.04
C GLU A 236 16.58 0.87 10.37
N ASP A 237 15.45 1.41 10.83
CA ASP A 237 14.81 0.99 12.09
C ASP A 237 14.08 -0.35 11.92
N ALA A 238 13.48 -0.58 10.75
CA ALA A 238 12.82 -1.82 10.38
C ALA A 238 13.83 -2.99 10.27
N GLY A 239 14.95 -2.79 9.57
CA GLY A 239 16.03 -3.78 9.48
C GLY A 239 16.62 -4.14 10.86
N ALA A 240 16.87 -3.13 11.71
CA ALA A 240 17.33 -3.35 13.07
C ALA A 240 16.32 -4.09 13.97
N MET A 241 15.02 -3.97 13.68
CA MET A 241 13.97 -4.74 14.35
C MET A 241 13.93 -6.18 13.87
N LEU A 242 14.02 -6.39 12.55
CA LEU A 242 14.05 -7.71 11.91
C LEU A 242 15.26 -8.54 12.36
N GLU A 243 16.44 -7.92 12.52
CA GLU A 243 17.67 -8.57 13.01
C GLU A 243 17.54 -9.15 14.44
N ARG A 244 16.58 -8.66 15.22
CA ARG A 244 16.38 -9.06 16.64
C ARG A 244 15.36 -10.15 16.83
N LEU A 245 14.55 -10.45 15.82
CA LEU A 245 13.61 -11.56 15.80
C LEU A 245 14.39 -12.87 15.58
N ASP A 246 13.84 -13.98 16.07
CA ASP A 246 14.33 -15.30 15.68
C ASP A 246 14.14 -15.51 14.16
N THR A 247 14.96 -16.38 13.57
CA THR A 247 15.00 -16.58 12.10
C THR A 247 13.63 -16.95 11.52
N GLU A 248 12.88 -17.81 12.19
CA GLU A 248 11.56 -18.27 11.72
C GLU A 248 10.56 -17.12 11.71
N THR A 249 10.37 -16.43 12.85
CA THR A 249 9.48 -15.27 12.90
C THR A 249 9.92 -14.16 11.95
N ALA A 250 11.23 -13.93 11.79
CA ALA A 250 11.76 -12.93 10.88
C ALA A 250 11.51 -13.26 9.40
N ALA A 251 11.65 -14.53 9.00
CA ALA A 251 11.37 -15.00 7.65
C ALA A 251 9.88 -14.85 7.35
N ASP A 252 9.00 -15.39 8.22
CA ASP A 252 7.54 -15.25 8.07
C ASP A 252 7.13 -13.78 8.02
N THR A 253 7.76 -12.92 8.83
CA THR A 253 7.45 -11.47 8.83
C THR A 253 7.90 -10.82 7.53
N LEU A 254 9.08 -11.18 7.02
CA LEU A 254 9.58 -10.66 5.75
C LEU A 254 8.65 -11.06 4.60
N ASN A 255 8.10 -12.28 4.63
CA ASN A 255 7.16 -12.77 3.62
C ASN A 255 5.90 -11.91 3.52
N GLU A 256 5.40 -11.43 4.67
CA GLU A 256 4.16 -10.66 4.77
C GLU A 256 4.36 -9.15 4.51
N VAL A 257 5.60 -8.70 4.28
CA VAL A 257 5.90 -7.30 3.95
C VAL A 257 5.70 -7.08 2.44
N GLU A 258 5.17 -5.92 2.05
CA GLU A 258 5.03 -5.51 0.65
C GLU A 258 6.32 -5.73 -0.19
N PRO A 259 6.25 -6.25 -1.42
CA PRO A 259 7.41 -6.70 -2.22
C PRO A 259 8.54 -5.67 -2.34
N THR A 260 8.18 -4.42 -2.67
CA THR A 260 9.13 -3.31 -2.83
C THR A 260 9.95 -3.09 -1.55
N ARG A 261 9.34 -3.35 -0.38
CA ARG A 261 9.96 -3.14 0.92
C ARG A 261 10.82 -4.33 1.37
N GLN A 262 10.51 -5.55 0.91
CA GLN A 262 11.32 -6.74 1.19
C GLN A 262 12.78 -6.55 0.72
N TYR A 263 12.96 -6.02 -0.49
CA TYR A 263 14.29 -5.69 -1.04
C TYR A 263 15.06 -4.67 -0.18
N GLU A 264 14.41 -3.58 0.21
CA GLU A 264 15.03 -2.53 1.02
C GLU A 264 15.47 -3.07 2.39
N LEU A 265 14.64 -3.91 3.01
CA LEU A 265 14.95 -4.53 4.30
C LEU A 265 16.11 -5.52 4.18
N LEU A 266 16.12 -6.39 3.17
CA LEU A 266 17.21 -7.33 2.95
C LEU A 266 18.55 -6.62 2.70
N SER A 267 18.52 -5.47 2.03
CA SER A 267 19.71 -4.67 1.75
C SER A 267 20.36 -4.04 2.98
N GLU A 268 19.61 -3.85 4.06
CA GLU A 268 20.11 -3.35 5.35
C GLU A 268 20.64 -4.47 6.27
N LEU A 269 20.36 -5.73 5.95
CA LEU A 269 20.86 -6.87 6.74
C LEU A 269 22.28 -7.27 6.34
N ASP A 270 22.98 -7.91 7.29
CA ASP A 270 24.21 -8.62 6.95
C ASP A 270 23.89 -9.77 5.95
N PRO A 271 24.69 -9.98 4.89
CA PRO A 271 24.40 -10.96 3.84
C PRO A 271 24.18 -12.39 4.34
N GLU A 272 24.91 -12.80 5.38
CA GLU A 272 24.71 -14.10 6.02
C GLU A 272 23.34 -14.18 6.69
N ARG A 273 22.89 -13.10 7.34
CA ARG A 273 21.56 -13.06 7.96
C ARG A 273 20.45 -13.05 6.91
N ALA A 274 20.61 -12.28 5.83
CA ALA A 274 19.68 -12.29 4.70
C ALA A 274 19.55 -13.70 4.10
N SER A 275 20.68 -14.38 3.89
CA SER A 275 20.70 -15.78 3.44
C SER A 275 20.00 -16.73 4.41
N ASP A 276 20.19 -16.58 5.72
CA ASP A 276 19.52 -17.41 6.73
C ASP A 276 17.99 -17.21 6.73
N LEU A 277 17.50 -16.01 6.41
CA LEU A 277 16.06 -15.74 6.33
C LEU A 277 15.46 -16.38 5.08
N LEU A 278 16.10 -16.17 3.92
CA LEU A 278 15.68 -16.77 2.65
C LEU A 278 15.75 -18.30 2.66
N GLU A 279 16.62 -18.92 3.48
CA GLU A 279 16.67 -20.37 3.67
C GLU A 279 15.40 -20.93 4.34
N VAL A 280 14.72 -20.13 5.18
CA VAL A 280 13.54 -20.57 5.93
C VAL A 280 12.23 -20.34 5.16
N LEU A 281 12.24 -19.38 4.24
CA LEU A 281 11.08 -19.08 3.40
C LEU A 281 10.74 -20.25 2.46
N PRO A 282 9.47 -20.37 2.06
CA PRO A 282 9.08 -21.19 0.93
C PRO A 282 9.90 -20.86 -0.33
N PRO A 283 10.28 -21.85 -1.16
CA PRO A 283 11.19 -21.62 -2.29
C PRO A 283 10.66 -20.64 -3.35
N ASP A 284 9.35 -20.59 -3.54
CA ASP A 284 8.60 -19.66 -4.38
C ASP A 284 8.69 -18.23 -3.85
N ASP A 285 8.31 -18.00 -2.59
CA ASP A 285 8.46 -16.69 -1.94
C ASP A 285 9.91 -16.17 -1.98
N ALA A 286 10.87 -17.06 -1.72
CA ALA A 286 12.29 -16.73 -1.81
C ALA A 286 12.73 -16.43 -3.24
N ALA A 287 12.14 -17.06 -4.26
CA ALA A 287 12.43 -16.78 -5.66
C ALA A 287 11.90 -15.40 -6.05
N ASP A 288 10.70 -15.04 -5.62
CA ASP A 288 10.07 -13.75 -5.91
C ASP A 288 10.88 -12.60 -5.33
N ILE A 289 11.26 -12.69 -4.05
CA ILE A 289 12.15 -11.69 -3.41
C ILE A 289 13.49 -11.55 -4.15
N LEU A 290 14.05 -12.66 -4.63
CA LEU A 290 15.32 -12.67 -5.35
C LEU A 290 15.21 -12.17 -6.79
N ALA A 291 14.03 -12.22 -7.41
CA ALA A 291 13.79 -11.74 -8.76
C ALA A 291 13.92 -10.21 -8.84
N ASP A 292 13.50 -9.51 -7.79
CA ASP A 292 13.61 -8.04 -7.67
C ASP A 292 15.03 -7.54 -7.38
N LEU A 293 15.90 -8.43 -6.90
CA LEU A 293 17.29 -8.12 -6.59
C LEU A 293 18.16 -8.04 -7.86
N PRO A 294 19.20 -7.17 -7.89
CA PRO A 294 20.19 -7.21 -8.94
C PRO A 294 20.78 -8.63 -9.07
N PRO A 295 20.94 -9.19 -10.29
CA PRO A 295 21.34 -10.59 -10.48
C PRO A 295 22.65 -10.98 -9.79
N GLU A 296 23.57 -10.03 -9.62
CA GLU A 296 24.83 -10.25 -8.91
C GLU A 296 24.64 -10.43 -7.40
N GLU A 297 23.69 -9.72 -6.79
CA GLU A 297 23.39 -9.81 -5.35
C GLU A 297 22.53 -11.04 -5.05
N ALA A 298 21.52 -11.35 -5.88
CA ALA A 298 20.74 -12.58 -5.77
C ALA A 298 21.65 -13.82 -5.82
N GLU A 299 22.56 -13.88 -6.79
CA GLU A 299 23.54 -14.96 -6.92
C GLU A 299 24.48 -15.01 -5.71
N ARG A 300 24.85 -13.87 -5.13
CA ARG A 300 25.69 -13.82 -3.92
C ARG A 300 24.98 -14.44 -2.72
N LEU A 301 23.71 -14.11 -2.48
CA LEU A 301 22.91 -14.69 -1.39
C LEU A 301 22.69 -16.19 -1.59
N LEU A 302 22.34 -16.63 -2.81
CA LEU A 302 22.18 -18.05 -3.13
C LEU A 302 23.46 -18.88 -2.93
N ASN A 303 24.64 -18.26 -3.06
CA ASN A 303 25.92 -18.95 -2.81
C ASN A 303 26.29 -19.07 -1.32
N LEU A 304 25.61 -18.32 -0.44
CA LEU A 304 25.76 -18.45 1.02
C LEU A 304 24.87 -19.56 1.58
N MET A 305 23.78 -19.89 0.89
CA MET A 305 22.86 -20.97 1.26
C MET A 305 23.44 -22.36 1.01
N PRO A 306 22.96 -23.38 1.73
CA PRO A 306 23.18 -24.77 1.36
C PRO A 306 22.69 -25.09 -0.06
N ALA A 307 23.39 -25.99 -0.75
CA ALA A 307 23.06 -26.33 -2.13
C ALA A 307 21.71 -27.05 -2.29
N ASN A 308 21.20 -27.70 -1.24
CA ASN A 308 19.88 -28.33 -1.26
C ASN A 308 18.75 -27.33 -1.17
N GLU A 309 18.95 -26.17 -0.52
CA GLU A 309 17.94 -25.12 -0.34
C GLU A 309 17.98 -24.12 -1.51
N SER A 310 19.18 -23.75 -1.98
CA SER A 310 19.32 -22.82 -3.12
C SER A 310 18.96 -23.43 -4.48
N GLN A 311 19.03 -24.75 -4.65
CA GLN A 311 18.80 -25.38 -5.95
C GLN A 311 17.33 -25.26 -6.42
N PRO A 312 16.31 -25.56 -5.60
CA PRO A 312 14.90 -25.31 -5.95
C PRO A 312 14.64 -23.86 -6.37
N ILE A 313 15.13 -22.89 -5.59
CA ILE A 313 14.98 -21.45 -5.87
C ILE A 313 15.61 -21.08 -7.23
N ARG A 314 16.80 -21.61 -7.53
CA ARG A 314 17.47 -21.41 -8.83
C ARG A 314 16.73 -22.03 -10.00
N ASP A 315 15.97 -23.09 -9.76
CA ASP A 315 15.16 -23.72 -10.80
C ASP A 315 13.87 -22.92 -11.04
N LEU A 316 13.29 -22.31 -10.00
CA LEU A 316 12.13 -21.40 -10.09
C LEU A 316 12.46 -20.10 -10.83
N LEU A 317 13.59 -19.45 -10.53
CA LEU A 317 14.10 -18.24 -11.21
C LEU A 317 14.32 -18.38 -12.73
N ARG A 318 14.11 -19.57 -13.31
CA ARG A 318 14.16 -19.81 -14.76
C ARG A 318 12.81 -19.66 -15.45
N TYR A 319 11.71 -19.79 -14.71
CA TYR A 319 10.38 -19.58 -15.23
C TYR A 319 10.10 -18.07 -15.35
N GLY A 320 9.03 -17.72 -16.08
CA GLY A 320 8.59 -16.32 -16.09
C GLY A 320 7.83 -16.02 -14.81
N GLU A 321 8.00 -14.81 -14.26
CA GLU A 321 7.31 -14.34 -13.04
C GLU A 321 5.78 -14.56 -13.15
N GLU A 322 5.16 -14.05 -14.22
CA GLU A 322 3.70 -14.15 -14.46
C GLU A 322 3.23 -15.53 -15.02
N THR A 323 3.99 -16.61 -14.77
CA THR A 323 3.65 -17.96 -15.23
C THR A 323 3.39 -18.90 -14.07
N ALA A 324 2.64 -19.97 -14.31
CA ALA A 324 2.42 -21.05 -13.36
C ALA A 324 3.71 -21.67 -12.83
N GLY A 325 4.82 -21.58 -13.57
CA GLY A 325 6.13 -22.01 -13.07
C GLY A 325 6.83 -21.00 -12.16
N GLY A 326 6.47 -19.72 -12.28
CA GLY A 326 6.94 -18.64 -11.40
C GLY A 326 6.25 -18.69 -10.04
N ILE A 327 4.92 -18.75 -10.04
CA ILE A 327 4.09 -18.74 -8.82
C ILE A 327 3.85 -20.13 -8.19
N MET A 328 4.66 -21.14 -8.52
CA MET A 328 4.50 -22.49 -7.94
C MET A 328 5.55 -22.80 -6.90
N THR A 329 5.12 -23.50 -5.87
CA THR A 329 6.02 -24.22 -4.98
C THR A 329 6.47 -25.55 -5.61
N PRO A 330 7.76 -25.91 -5.52
CA PRO A 330 8.26 -27.23 -5.88
C PRO A 330 8.02 -28.25 -4.75
N GLU A 331 7.59 -27.84 -3.56
CA GLU A 331 7.42 -28.68 -2.36
C GLU A 331 6.12 -29.50 -2.35
N VAL A 332 5.81 -30.15 -3.48
CA VAL A 332 4.59 -30.94 -3.64
C VAL A 332 4.76 -32.40 -3.17
N LEU A 333 3.90 -32.82 -2.25
CA LEU A 333 3.84 -34.23 -1.85
C LEU A 333 3.20 -35.08 -2.96
N SER A 334 4.00 -35.98 -3.55
CA SER A 334 3.50 -36.99 -4.50
C SER A 334 3.48 -38.39 -3.90
N LEU A 335 2.37 -39.12 -4.12
CA LEU A 335 2.17 -40.50 -3.65
C LEU A 335 2.17 -41.48 -4.83
N SER A 336 2.72 -42.67 -4.64
CA SER A 336 2.62 -43.72 -5.66
C SER A 336 1.23 -44.34 -5.68
N GLN A 337 0.68 -44.56 -6.89
CA GLN A 337 -0.62 -45.21 -7.08
C GLN A 337 -0.75 -46.62 -6.47
N GLU A 338 0.37 -47.29 -6.19
CA GLU A 338 0.42 -48.64 -5.63
C GLU A 338 0.26 -48.66 -4.09
N LEU A 339 0.39 -47.52 -3.42
CA LEU A 339 0.28 -47.44 -1.96
C LEU A 339 -1.14 -47.75 -1.50
N THR A 340 -1.25 -48.32 -0.31
CA THR A 340 -2.51 -48.42 0.42
C THR A 340 -2.83 -47.15 1.20
N VAL A 341 -4.09 -46.95 1.58
CA VAL A 341 -4.52 -45.82 2.41
C VAL A 341 -3.75 -45.74 3.72
N GLU A 342 -3.48 -46.89 4.37
CA GLU A 342 -2.68 -46.94 5.60
C GLU A 342 -1.25 -46.44 5.37
N GLU A 343 -0.60 -46.95 4.33
CA GLU A 343 0.77 -46.56 3.97
C GLU A 343 0.85 -45.07 3.59
N ALA A 344 -0.13 -44.56 2.85
CA ALA A 344 -0.24 -43.15 2.50
C ALA A 344 -0.37 -42.26 3.75
N LEU A 345 -1.23 -42.62 4.71
CA LEU A 345 -1.38 -41.89 5.97
C LEU A 345 -0.14 -41.96 6.85
N VAL A 346 0.59 -43.09 6.83
CA VAL A 346 1.89 -43.20 7.53
C VAL A 346 2.93 -42.31 6.86
N TYR A 347 2.99 -42.32 5.54
CA TYR A 347 3.90 -41.48 4.76
C TYR A 347 3.67 -39.99 5.03
N LEU A 348 2.41 -39.57 5.03
CA LEU A 348 2.00 -38.20 5.39
C LEU A 348 2.49 -37.79 6.77
N ARG A 349 2.26 -38.64 7.80
CA ARG A 349 2.70 -38.34 9.18
C ARG A 349 4.21 -38.20 9.33
N GLN A 350 4.99 -38.79 8.43
CA GLN A 350 6.45 -38.73 8.47
C GLN A 350 7.01 -37.48 7.79
N HIS A 351 6.26 -36.86 6.87
CA HIS A 351 6.73 -35.76 6.03
C HIS A 351 5.92 -34.47 6.19
N SER A 352 4.96 -34.39 7.12
CA SER A 352 4.03 -33.27 7.25
C SER A 352 4.62 -31.94 7.72
N ALA A 353 5.89 -31.89 8.15
CA ALA A 353 6.48 -30.68 8.73
C ALA A 353 6.93 -29.65 7.69
N HIS A 354 7.09 -30.07 6.43
CA HIS A 354 7.63 -29.26 5.32
C HIS A 354 6.69 -29.32 4.12
N LEU A 355 5.38 -29.31 4.36
CA LEU A 355 4.39 -29.38 3.29
C LEU A 355 3.47 -28.19 3.40
N GLU A 356 3.41 -27.44 2.31
CA GLU A 356 2.52 -26.29 2.13
C GLU A 356 1.06 -26.70 2.23
N MET A 357 0.68 -27.77 1.52
CA MET A 357 -0.69 -28.26 1.49
C MET A 357 -0.78 -29.78 1.62
N ILE A 358 -1.64 -30.23 2.54
CA ILE A 358 -1.93 -31.66 2.75
C ILE A 358 -3.38 -32.06 2.41
N TYR A 359 -4.20 -31.14 1.91
CA TYR A 359 -5.62 -31.38 1.64
C TYR A 359 -5.86 -32.14 0.33
N TYR A 360 -5.06 -31.85 -0.70
CA TYR A 360 -5.02 -32.58 -1.96
C TYR A 360 -3.70 -33.34 -2.09
N LEU A 361 -3.81 -34.61 -2.46
CA LEU A 361 -2.68 -35.52 -2.54
C LEU A 361 -2.61 -36.07 -3.94
N TYR A 362 -1.57 -35.65 -4.65
CA TYR A 362 -1.38 -36.02 -6.04
C TYR A 362 -0.74 -37.40 -6.15
N VAL A 363 -1.33 -38.21 -7.03
CA VAL A 363 -0.91 -39.58 -7.26
C VAL A 363 -0.15 -39.64 -8.57
N VAL A 364 1.05 -40.22 -8.52
CA VAL A 364 1.96 -40.38 -9.65
C VAL A 364 2.24 -41.85 -9.97
N ASP A 365 2.62 -42.10 -11.23
CA ASP A 365 3.12 -43.41 -11.67
C ASP A 365 4.62 -43.61 -11.37
N SER A 366 5.21 -44.70 -11.89
CA SER A 366 6.63 -44.99 -11.72
C SER A 366 7.56 -44.00 -12.40
N ASP A 367 7.08 -43.32 -13.45
CA ASP A 367 7.82 -42.35 -14.25
C ASP A 367 7.52 -40.91 -13.79
N LYS A 368 6.82 -40.72 -12.66
CA LYS A 368 6.41 -39.42 -12.08
C LYS A 368 5.32 -38.67 -12.85
N HIS A 369 4.62 -39.32 -13.77
CA HIS A 369 3.46 -38.69 -14.41
C HIS A 369 2.30 -38.53 -13.44
N LEU A 370 1.62 -37.39 -13.48
CA LEU A 370 0.39 -37.15 -12.72
C LEU A 370 -0.76 -38.02 -13.27
N VAL A 371 -1.25 -38.96 -12.45
CA VAL A 371 -2.29 -39.95 -12.84
C VAL A 371 -3.58 -39.86 -12.03
N GLY A 372 -3.58 -39.16 -10.89
CA GLY A 372 -4.78 -38.95 -10.10
C GLY A 372 -4.61 -37.98 -8.93
N VAL A 373 -5.71 -37.69 -8.25
CA VAL A 373 -5.74 -36.90 -7.01
C VAL A 373 -6.65 -37.58 -5.99
N VAL A 374 -6.28 -37.50 -4.71
CA VAL A 374 -7.07 -37.98 -3.58
C VAL A 374 -7.14 -36.88 -2.54
N SER A 375 -8.31 -36.61 -1.98
CA SER A 375 -8.42 -35.68 -0.85
C SER A 375 -8.05 -36.37 0.47
N LEU A 376 -7.46 -35.63 1.42
CA LEU A 376 -7.22 -36.16 2.77
C LEU A 376 -8.51 -36.65 3.44
N ARG A 377 -9.64 -36.01 3.13
CA ARG A 377 -10.98 -36.43 3.60
C ARG A 377 -11.32 -37.85 3.15
N GLU A 378 -11.04 -38.20 1.90
CA GLU A 378 -11.29 -39.54 1.37
C GLU A 378 -10.36 -40.57 1.99
N LEU A 379 -9.07 -40.26 2.16
CA LEU A 379 -8.12 -41.16 2.84
C LEU A 379 -8.56 -41.49 4.27
N VAL A 380 -9.06 -40.51 5.02
CA VAL A 380 -9.46 -40.72 6.42
C VAL A 380 -10.71 -41.61 6.54
N VAL A 381 -11.58 -41.64 5.52
CA VAL A 381 -12.84 -42.39 5.54
C VAL A 381 -12.70 -43.77 4.86
N ALA A 382 -11.75 -43.92 3.94
CA ALA A 382 -11.53 -45.15 3.19
C ALA A 382 -11.02 -46.32 4.05
N GLU A 383 -11.20 -47.55 3.57
CA GLU A 383 -10.64 -48.73 4.26
C GLU A 383 -9.10 -48.71 4.16
N PRO A 384 -8.37 -48.98 5.26
CA PRO A 384 -6.90 -48.85 5.30
C PRO A 384 -6.15 -49.68 4.24
N THR A 385 -6.72 -50.81 3.81
CA THR A 385 -6.14 -51.73 2.83
C THR A 385 -6.44 -51.37 1.37
N THR A 386 -7.31 -50.39 1.13
CA THR A 386 -7.65 -49.94 -0.24
C THR A 386 -6.43 -49.29 -0.88
N ARG A 387 -6.20 -49.55 -2.17
CA ARG A 387 -5.10 -48.92 -2.92
C ARG A 387 -5.50 -47.53 -3.42
N LEU A 388 -4.53 -46.61 -3.50
CA LEU A 388 -4.77 -45.25 -4.00
C LEU A 388 -5.31 -45.26 -5.44
N GLN A 389 -4.82 -46.14 -6.31
CA GLN A 389 -5.32 -46.27 -7.69
C GLN A 389 -6.82 -46.60 -7.82
N GLU A 390 -7.42 -47.17 -6.77
CA GLU A 390 -8.85 -47.54 -6.72
C GLU A 390 -9.71 -46.41 -6.13
N LEU A 391 -9.09 -45.51 -5.36
CA LEU A 391 -9.74 -44.40 -4.66
C LEU A 391 -9.62 -43.07 -5.43
N MET A 392 -8.53 -42.86 -6.16
CA MET A 392 -8.19 -41.59 -6.80
C MET A 392 -9.16 -41.18 -7.90
N ASP A 393 -9.40 -39.88 -8.01
CA ASP A 393 -9.98 -39.29 -9.21
C ASP A 393 -8.91 -39.18 -10.30
N ARG A 394 -9.25 -39.61 -11.52
CA ARG A 394 -8.35 -39.59 -12.68
C ARG A 394 -8.52 -38.33 -13.53
N ASP A 395 -9.63 -37.61 -13.37
CA ASP A 395 -9.89 -36.36 -14.10
C ASP A 395 -9.28 -35.17 -13.34
N VAL A 396 -7.95 -35.17 -13.26
CA VAL A 396 -7.21 -34.14 -12.52
C VAL A 396 -7.17 -32.84 -13.33
N ILE A 397 -7.76 -31.79 -12.77
CA ILE A 397 -7.57 -30.43 -13.24
C ILE A 397 -6.13 -30.02 -12.93
N LYS A 398 -5.40 -29.58 -13.95
CA LYS A 398 -3.96 -29.26 -13.88
C LYS A 398 -3.61 -28.13 -14.83
N VAL A 399 -2.50 -27.47 -14.57
CA VAL A 399 -1.94 -26.41 -15.42
C VAL A 399 -0.52 -26.78 -15.85
N THR A 400 -0.05 -26.20 -16.95
CA THR A 400 1.35 -26.36 -17.41
C THR A 400 2.24 -25.26 -16.87
N THR A 401 3.55 -25.47 -16.78
CA THR A 401 4.52 -24.44 -16.33
C THR A 401 4.41 -23.10 -17.05
N ASP A 402 4.06 -23.11 -18.35
CA ASP A 402 3.95 -21.89 -19.18
C ASP A 402 2.54 -21.27 -19.14
N THR A 403 1.64 -21.76 -18.28
CA THR A 403 0.29 -21.20 -18.15
C THR A 403 0.37 -19.84 -17.52
N ASP A 404 -0.31 -18.86 -18.09
CA ASP A 404 -0.42 -17.50 -17.56
C ASP A 404 -1.11 -17.50 -16.18
N GLN A 405 -0.63 -16.66 -15.25
CA GLN A 405 -1.16 -16.59 -13.89
C GLN A 405 -2.66 -16.23 -13.83
N GLU A 406 -3.17 -15.38 -14.73
CA GLU A 406 -4.60 -15.03 -14.84
C GLU A 406 -5.43 -16.26 -15.23
N GLU A 407 -4.90 -17.16 -16.08
CA GLU A 407 -5.56 -18.43 -16.39
C GLU A 407 -5.52 -19.40 -15.21
N VAL A 408 -4.41 -19.45 -14.46
CA VAL A 408 -4.33 -20.26 -13.22
C VAL A 408 -5.38 -19.81 -12.23
N ALA A 409 -5.46 -18.52 -11.95
CA ALA A 409 -6.45 -17.93 -11.05
C ALA A 409 -7.89 -18.25 -11.48
N ARG A 410 -8.17 -18.18 -12.79
CA ARG A 410 -9.47 -18.58 -13.36
C ARG A 410 -9.77 -20.06 -13.18
N VAL A 411 -8.79 -20.94 -13.30
CA VAL A 411 -8.98 -22.38 -13.07
C VAL A 411 -9.31 -22.65 -11.59
N ILE A 412 -8.53 -22.10 -10.66
CA ILE A 412 -8.77 -22.27 -9.22
C ILE A 412 -10.15 -21.74 -8.83
N SER A 413 -10.49 -20.52 -9.24
CA SER A 413 -11.78 -19.87 -8.96
C SER A 413 -12.97 -20.62 -9.57
N LYS A 414 -12.85 -21.07 -10.83
CA LYS A 414 -13.95 -21.78 -11.52
C LYS A 414 -14.33 -23.11 -10.88
N TYR A 415 -13.36 -23.80 -10.30
CA TYR A 415 -13.54 -25.14 -9.73
C TYR A 415 -13.49 -25.16 -8.19
N ASP A 416 -13.42 -23.98 -7.54
CA ASP A 416 -13.30 -23.82 -6.09
C ASP A 416 -12.16 -24.68 -5.49
N LEU A 417 -11.01 -24.70 -6.16
CA LEU A 417 -9.85 -25.48 -5.72
C LEU A 417 -9.11 -24.76 -4.59
N LEU A 418 -8.45 -25.53 -3.71
CA LEU A 418 -7.51 -24.97 -2.72
C LEU A 418 -6.07 -24.93 -3.25
N GLY A 419 -5.84 -25.55 -4.39
CA GLY A 419 -4.61 -25.49 -5.16
C GLY A 419 -4.68 -26.39 -6.38
N VAL A 420 -3.77 -26.19 -7.31
CA VAL A 420 -3.74 -26.85 -8.62
C VAL A 420 -2.35 -27.40 -8.91
N PRO A 421 -2.22 -28.65 -9.38
CA PRO A 421 -0.92 -29.22 -9.70
C PRO A 421 -0.38 -28.62 -11.01
N VAL A 422 0.93 -28.33 -11.01
CA VAL A 422 1.67 -27.88 -12.18
C VAL A 422 2.42 -29.04 -12.79
N VAL A 423 2.26 -29.22 -14.11
CA VAL A 423 2.94 -30.26 -14.86
C VAL A 423 3.84 -29.71 -15.96
N ASP A 424 4.90 -30.44 -16.28
CA ASP A 424 5.74 -30.15 -17.44
C ASP A 424 5.09 -30.62 -18.76
N SER A 425 5.81 -30.40 -19.87
CA SER A 425 5.36 -30.83 -21.21
C SER A 425 5.20 -32.35 -21.39
N GLU A 426 5.83 -33.16 -20.52
CA GLU A 426 5.76 -34.62 -20.52
C GLU A 426 4.72 -35.14 -19.50
N ASN A 427 4.01 -34.25 -18.78
CA ASN A 427 3.04 -34.55 -17.73
C ASN A 427 3.63 -35.04 -16.40
N HIS A 428 4.90 -34.72 -16.12
CA HIS A 428 5.48 -34.90 -14.79
C HIS A 428 4.96 -33.84 -13.84
N LEU A 429 4.62 -34.24 -12.61
CA LEU A 429 4.28 -33.29 -11.55
C LEU A 429 5.55 -32.57 -11.08
N VAL A 430 5.60 -31.25 -11.29
CA VAL A 430 6.78 -30.42 -10.98
C VAL A 430 6.53 -29.41 -9.86
N GLY A 431 5.27 -29.05 -9.59
CA GLY A 431 4.93 -28.13 -8.53
C GLY A 431 3.43 -28.10 -8.21
N LEU A 432 3.06 -27.19 -7.32
CA LEU A 432 1.71 -26.91 -6.84
C LEU A 432 1.56 -25.40 -6.70
N ILE A 433 0.37 -24.89 -7.00
CA ILE A 433 0.01 -23.48 -6.75
C ILE A 433 -1.16 -23.49 -5.77
N THR A 434 -1.10 -22.68 -4.73
CA THR A 434 -2.15 -22.61 -3.71
C THR A 434 -3.20 -21.56 -4.04
N VAL A 435 -4.25 -21.47 -3.22
CA VAL A 435 -5.30 -20.47 -3.41
C VAL A 435 -4.90 -19.12 -2.83
N ASP A 436 -4.01 -19.11 -1.84
CA ASP A 436 -3.42 -17.92 -1.22
C ASP A 436 -2.61 -17.12 -2.24
N ASP A 437 -1.65 -17.74 -2.92
CA ASP A 437 -0.86 -17.08 -3.99
C ASP A 437 -1.77 -16.53 -5.10
N VAL A 438 -2.83 -17.27 -5.43
CA VAL A 438 -3.82 -16.83 -6.43
C VAL A 438 -4.65 -15.64 -5.97
N ILE A 439 -4.87 -15.46 -4.67
CA ILE A 439 -5.54 -14.26 -4.15
C ILE A 439 -4.68 -13.01 -4.42
N ASP A 440 -3.37 -13.13 -4.28
CA ASP A 440 -2.44 -12.03 -4.53
C ASP A 440 -2.34 -11.73 -6.03
N VAL A 441 -2.19 -12.76 -6.87
CA VAL A 441 -2.31 -12.64 -8.33
C VAL A 441 -3.61 -11.96 -8.75
N LEU A 442 -4.75 -12.29 -8.13
CA LEU A 442 -6.02 -11.62 -8.46
C LEU A 442 -6.00 -10.12 -8.14
N HIS A 443 -5.37 -9.71 -7.04
CA HIS A 443 -5.24 -8.30 -6.70
C HIS A 443 -4.27 -7.58 -7.65
N GLU A 444 -3.16 -8.21 -8.01
CA GLU A 444 -2.19 -7.69 -8.97
C GLU A 444 -2.80 -7.49 -10.35
N GLU A 445 -3.50 -8.50 -10.87
CA GLU A 445 -4.19 -8.46 -12.16
C GLU A 445 -5.31 -7.39 -12.16
N GLU A 446 -6.05 -7.24 -11.06
CA GLU A 446 -7.05 -6.18 -10.92
C GLU A 446 -6.42 -4.78 -10.91
N ALA A 447 -5.28 -4.62 -10.24
CA ALA A 447 -4.53 -3.38 -10.21
C ALA A 447 -3.92 -3.06 -11.58
N GLU A 448 -3.37 -4.06 -12.26
CA GLU A 448 -2.89 -3.96 -13.64
C GLU A 448 -3.98 -3.51 -14.59
N ASP A 449 -5.11 -4.18 -14.56
CA ASP A 449 -6.27 -3.86 -15.37
C ASP A 449 -6.75 -2.43 -15.20
N PHE A 450 -6.83 -2.00 -13.95
CA PHE A 450 -7.24 -0.65 -13.63
C PHE A 450 -6.22 0.37 -14.16
N SER A 451 -4.93 0.08 -13.99
CA SER A 451 -3.83 0.91 -14.45
C SER A 451 -3.78 1.01 -15.98
N GLU A 452 -3.84 -0.13 -16.68
CA GLU A 452 -3.91 -0.21 -18.14
C GLU A 452 -5.13 0.55 -18.67
N MET A 453 -6.31 0.38 -18.06
CA MET A 453 -7.52 1.08 -18.49
C MET A 453 -7.41 2.60 -18.33
N ALA A 454 -6.75 3.06 -17.27
CA ALA A 454 -6.43 4.48 -17.03
C ALA A 454 -5.28 4.99 -17.92
N GLY A 455 -4.53 4.10 -18.57
CA GLY A 455 -3.27 4.37 -19.28
C GLY A 455 -2.18 4.90 -18.35
N ALA A 456 -2.16 4.39 -17.12
CA ALA A 456 -1.01 4.41 -16.23
C ALA A 456 -0.28 3.05 -16.33
N THR A 457 0.95 2.97 -15.84
CA THR A 457 1.68 1.69 -15.68
C THR A 457 1.66 1.29 -14.21
N VAL A 458 1.58 0.00 -13.90
CA VAL A 458 1.46 -0.55 -12.52
C VAL A 458 2.64 -0.19 -11.64
N GLU A 459 3.86 -0.19 -12.22
CA GLU A 459 5.09 0.32 -11.59
C GLU A 459 4.98 1.77 -11.03
N GLU A 460 3.87 2.50 -11.28
CA GLU A 460 3.60 3.83 -10.72
C GLU A 460 2.84 3.83 -9.38
N LEU A 461 2.30 2.69 -8.92
CA LEU A 461 1.53 2.61 -7.68
C LEU A 461 2.40 2.31 -6.45
N GLU A 462 3.49 1.57 -6.62
CA GLU A 462 4.37 1.14 -5.53
C GLU A 462 5.36 2.23 -5.07
N ASP A 463 5.81 3.10 -5.99
CA ASP A 463 6.75 4.18 -5.70
C ASP A 463 6.05 5.43 -5.09
N GLU A 464 5.35 5.29 -3.95
CA GLU A 464 4.66 6.44 -3.32
C GLU A 464 5.62 7.55 -2.82
N GLU A 465 6.91 7.24 -2.58
CA GLU A 465 7.83 8.17 -1.90
C GLU A 465 8.70 9.04 -2.83
N HIS A 466 8.91 8.67 -4.11
CA HIS A 466 9.86 9.36 -4.98
C HIS A 466 9.30 9.75 -6.35
N PHE A 467 9.51 11.01 -6.76
CA PHE A 467 9.15 11.48 -8.10
C PHE A 467 9.97 10.75 -9.18
N SER A 468 9.36 9.79 -9.87
CA SER A 468 9.98 9.06 -10.97
C SER A 468 9.85 9.81 -12.30
N TRP A 469 10.99 10.16 -12.90
CA TRP A 469 11.01 10.71 -14.26
C TRP A 469 10.51 9.72 -15.31
N ARG A 470 10.57 8.41 -15.04
CA ARG A 470 10.04 7.37 -15.92
C ARG A 470 8.51 7.41 -15.93
N ALA A 471 7.88 7.45 -14.76
CA ALA A 471 6.44 7.63 -14.59
C ALA A 471 5.92 8.96 -15.18
N ALA A 472 6.72 10.02 -15.11
CA ALA A 472 6.36 11.27 -15.79
C ALA A 472 6.33 11.10 -17.32
N LEU A 473 7.25 10.32 -17.90
CA LEU A 473 7.38 10.12 -19.35
C LEU A 473 6.32 9.17 -19.93
N SER A 474 5.93 8.12 -19.21
CA SER A 474 4.80 7.24 -19.57
C SER A 474 3.51 8.06 -19.73
N ARG A 475 3.16 8.87 -18.73
CA ARG A 475 1.99 9.77 -18.75
C ARG A 475 2.05 10.82 -19.86
N VAL A 476 3.23 11.40 -20.10
CA VAL A 476 3.44 12.38 -21.18
C VAL A 476 3.22 11.75 -22.56
N THR A 477 3.51 10.46 -22.73
CA THR A 477 3.30 9.76 -24.00
C THR A 477 1.82 9.78 -24.38
N TRP A 478 0.93 9.38 -23.47
CA TRP A 478 -0.52 9.41 -23.71
C TRP A 478 -1.07 10.82 -23.80
N LEU A 479 -0.56 11.76 -22.99
CA LEU A 479 -0.91 13.18 -23.10
C LEU A 479 -0.54 13.74 -24.49
N THR A 480 0.57 13.31 -25.07
CA THR A 480 1.02 13.74 -26.40
C THR A 480 0.07 13.24 -27.49
N VAL A 481 -0.45 12.02 -27.37
CA VAL A 481 -1.49 11.47 -28.27
C VAL A 481 -2.76 12.32 -28.21
N ASN A 482 -3.20 12.70 -27.00
CA ASN A 482 -4.34 13.60 -26.80
C ASN A 482 -4.12 14.97 -27.45
N VAL A 483 -2.95 15.59 -27.23
CA VAL A 483 -2.60 16.90 -27.81
C VAL A 483 -2.53 16.83 -29.33
N ALA A 484 -1.89 15.81 -29.89
CA ALA A 484 -1.78 15.62 -31.33
C ALA A 484 -3.16 15.44 -31.99
N THR A 485 -4.04 14.67 -31.35
CA THR A 485 -5.40 14.46 -31.86
C THR A 485 -6.25 15.72 -31.71
N GLY A 486 -6.14 16.44 -30.60
CA GLY A 486 -6.78 17.75 -30.41
C GLY A 486 -6.32 18.75 -31.48
N PHE A 487 -5.03 18.76 -31.82
CA PHE A 487 -4.51 19.55 -32.93
C PHE A 487 -5.08 19.11 -34.28
N ALA A 488 -5.23 17.80 -34.54
CA ALA A 488 -5.86 17.30 -35.77
C ALA A 488 -7.32 17.73 -35.88
N ILE A 489 -8.10 17.64 -34.79
CA ILE A 489 -9.47 18.17 -34.71
C ILE A 489 -9.45 19.68 -35.01
N ALA A 490 -8.61 20.46 -34.32
CA ALA A 490 -8.50 21.89 -34.52
C ALA A 490 -8.12 22.25 -35.97
N PHE A 491 -7.24 21.47 -36.60
CA PHE A 491 -6.85 21.65 -38.00
C PHE A 491 -8.02 21.40 -38.96
N VAL A 492 -8.81 20.33 -38.74
CA VAL A 492 -10.02 20.05 -39.51
C VAL A 492 -11.02 21.20 -39.36
N LEU A 493 -11.27 21.66 -38.14
CA LEU A 493 -12.16 22.80 -37.87
C LEU A 493 -11.65 24.08 -38.54
N TYR A 494 -10.35 24.38 -38.43
CA TYR A 494 -9.73 25.55 -39.06
C TYR A 494 -9.87 25.53 -40.59
N ARG A 495 -9.63 24.38 -41.22
CA ARG A 495 -9.78 24.22 -42.68
C ARG A 495 -11.24 24.39 -43.11
N LEU A 496 -12.18 23.78 -42.38
CA LEU A 496 -13.60 23.77 -42.72
C LEU A 496 -14.25 25.14 -42.48
N PHE A 497 -14.05 25.73 -41.29
CA PHE A 497 -14.61 27.04 -40.95
C PHE A 497 -13.88 28.19 -41.63
N GLY A 498 -12.56 28.09 -41.85
CA GLY A 498 -11.81 29.09 -42.61
C GLY A 498 -12.30 29.24 -44.05
N GLN A 499 -12.67 28.13 -44.70
CA GLN A 499 -13.33 28.15 -46.00
C GLN A 499 -14.75 28.73 -45.91
N ALA A 500 -15.53 28.39 -44.90
CA ALA A 500 -16.88 28.94 -44.73
C ALA A 500 -16.88 30.47 -44.51
N LEU A 501 -15.95 30.98 -43.70
CA LEU A 501 -15.78 32.41 -43.45
C LEU A 501 -15.35 33.18 -44.71
N THR A 502 -14.40 32.63 -45.48
CA THR A 502 -13.94 33.28 -46.73
C THR A 502 -14.99 33.26 -47.85
N LEU A 503 -15.81 32.21 -47.91
CA LEU A 503 -16.96 32.14 -48.83
C LEU A 503 -18.07 33.15 -48.46
N HIS A 504 -18.27 33.40 -47.17
CA HIS A 504 -19.21 34.42 -46.70
C HIS A 504 -18.82 35.84 -47.17
N VAL A 505 -17.51 36.13 -47.24
CA VAL A 505 -16.97 37.44 -47.68
C VAL A 505 -16.95 37.59 -49.20
N SER A 506 -16.75 36.51 -49.96
CA SER A 506 -16.56 36.55 -51.41
C SER A 506 -17.84 36.44 -52.25
N GLY A 507 -18.99 36.17 -51.64
CA GLY A 507 -20.29 36.11 -52.33
C GLY A 507 -20.44 35.00 -53.38
N ALA A 508 -19.47 34.07 -53.44
CA ALA A 508 -19.50 32.92 -54.35
C ALA A 508 -20.55 31.89 -53.90
N GLN A 509 -21.27 31.28 -54.84
CA GLN A 509 -22.21 30.19 -54.56
C GLN A 509 -21.44 28.95 -54.12
N ALA A 510 -21.26 28.77 -52.82
CA ALA A 510 -20.78 27.51 -52.26
C ALA A 510 -21.86 26.43 -52.47
N LEU A 511 -21.59 25.44 -53.31
CA LEU A 511 -22.47 24.28 -53.51
C LEU A 511 -22.06 23.17 -52.53
N GLY A 512 -23.05 22.57 -51.83
CA GLY A 512 -22.85 21.43 -50.93
C GLY A 512 -22.94 21.77 -49.43
N LEU A 513 -22.45 20.87 -48.56
CA LEU A 513 -22.53 20.94 -47.09
C LEU A 513 -22.03 22.28 -46.49
N LEU A 514 -21.10 22.96 -47.16
CA LEU A 514 -20.55 24.26 -46.72
C LEU A 514 -21.56 25.41 -46.85
N GLY A 515 -22.60 25.28 -47.68
CA GLY A 515 -23.67 26.28 -47.78
C GLY A 515 -24.48 26.43 -46.49
N ALA A 516 -24.56 25.35 -45.69
CA ALA A 516 -25.24 25.35 -44.38
C ALA A 516 -24.52 26.23 -43.35
N LEU A 517 -23.22 26.47 -43.51
CA LEU A 517 -22.43 27.36 -42.66
C LEU A 517 -22.52 28.84 -43.04
N ARG A 518 -23.39 29.20 -44.00
CA ARG A 518 -23.60 30.59 -44.38
C ARG A 518 -24.27 31.38 -43.27
N SER A 519 -25.22 30.80 -42.52
CA SER A 519 -25.90 31.55 -41.47
C SER A 519 -24.98 31.67 -40.23
N PRO A 520 -24.76 32.89 -39.70
CA PRO A 520 -23.99 33.07 -38.46
C PRO A 520 -24.59 32.27 -37.29
N LEU A 521 -25.90 32.02 -37.34
CA LEU A 521 -26.63 31.23 -36.34
C LEU A 521 -26.24 29.74 -36.39
N ALA A 522 -26.15 29.13 -37.58
CA ALA A 522 -25.72 27.74 -37.73
C ALA A 522 -24.25 27.55 -37.36
N LEU A 523 -23.38 28.48 -37.78
CA LEU A 523 -21.97 28.48 -37.43
C LEU A 523 -21.77 28.51 -35.91
N ASN A 524 -22.46 29.43 -35.22
CA ASN A 524 -22.39 29.52 -33.77
C ASN A 524 -23.00 28.27 -33.11
N GLY A 525 -24.17 27.80 -33.57
CA GLY A 525 -24.81 26.60 -33.03
C GLY A 525 -23.88 25.38 -33.01
N VAL A 526 -23.21 25.10 -34.13
CA VAL A 526 -22.25 24.00 -34.23
C VAL A 526 -21.04 24.24 -33.33
N LEU A 527 -20.44 25.43 -33.37
CA LEU A 527 -19.15 25.70 -32.70
C LEU A 527 -19.27 25.75 -31.16
N PHE A 528 -20.36 26.31 -30.63
CA PHE A 528 -20.59 26.41 -29.18
C PHE A 528 -20.95 25.06 -28.54
N LEU A 529 -21.38 24.07 -29.32
CA LEU A 529 -21.79 22.75 -28.82
C LEU A 529 -20.74 21.65 -29.04
N LEU A 530 -19.66 21.95 -29.77
CA LEU A 530 -18.51 21.04 -29.89
C LEU A 530 -17.92 20.61 -28.54
N PRO A 531 -17.75 21.46 -27.51
CA PRO A 531 -17.26 21.01 -26.21
C PRO A 531 -18.18 19.98 -25.56
N MET A 532 -19.50 20.19 -25.65
CA MET A 532 -20.49 19.27 -25.11
C MET A 532 -20.44 17.91 -25.83
N LEU A 533 -20.20 17.93 -27.15
CA LEU A 533 -20.03 16.73 -27.95
C LEU A 533 -18.80 15.95 -27.51
N LEU A 534 -17.65 16.61 -27.42
CA LEU A 534 -16.38 15.98 -27.05
C LEU A 534 -16.45 15.32 -25.67
N LEU A 535 -17.02 16.02 -24.68
CA LEU A 535 -17.20 15.48 -23.33
C LEU A 535 -18.14 14.27 -23.32
N SER A 536 -19.27 14.36 -24.04
CA SER A 536 -20.26 13.29 -24.07
C SER A 536 -19.77 12.07 -24.85
N SER A 537 -19.11 12.27 -26.00
CA SER A 537 -18.55 11.17 -26.80
C SER A 537 -17.43 10.45 -26.07
N GLY A 538 -16.59 11.17 -25.32
CA GLY A 538 -15.57 10.57 -24.45
C GLY A 538 -16.22 9.69 -23.39
N SER A 539 -17.20 10.19 -22.64
CA SER A 539 -17.87 9.38 -21.61
C SER A 539 -18.57 8.12 -22.14
N VAL A 540 -19.23 8.22 -23.31
CA VAL A 540 -19.87 7.08 -23.96
C VAL A 540 -18.83 6.07 -24.46
N SER A 541 -17.70 6.56 -24.96
CA SER A 541 -16.55 5.73 -25.37
C SER A 541 -16.01 4.93 -24.20
N THR A 542 -15.64 5.58 -23.10
CA THR A 542 -15.07 4.90 -21.92
C THR A 542 -16.04 3.88 -21.31
N GLN A 543 -17.34 4.18 -21.26
CA GLN A 543 -18.35 3.23 -20.79
C GLN A 543 -18.49 2.01 -21.70
N ALA A 544 -18.57 2.25 -23.02
CA ALA A 544 -18.62 1.19 -24.02
C ALA A 544 -17.35 0.32 -24.00
N LEU A 545 -16.19 0.94 -23.80
CA LEU A 545 -14.89 0.29 -23.68
C LEU A 545 -14.85 -0.63 -22.45
N GLY A 546 -15.22 -0.12 -21.26
CA GLY A 546 -15.23 -0.93 -20.04
C GLY A 546 -16.14 -2.16 -20.14
N VAL A 547 -17.31 -2.01 -20.76
CA VAL A 547 -18.22 -3.15 -21.00
C VAL A 547 -17.62 -4.15 -22.00
N ALA A 548 -16.96 -3.67 -23.06
CA ALA A 548 -16.32 -4.52 -24.04
C ALA A 548 -15.11 -5.27 -23.47
N GLY A 549 -14.27 -4.59 -22.66
CA GLY A 549 -13.14 -5.19 -21.95
C GLY A 549 -13.59 -6.31 -21.02
N TRP A 550 -14.57 -6.02 -20.14
CA TRP A 550 -15.14 -7.01 -19.24
C TRP A 550 -15.70 -8.24 -19.97
N GLN A 551 -16.43 -8.05 -21.08
CA GLN A 551 -16.97 -9.18 -21.86
C GLN A 551 -15.91 -10.02 -22.55
N LEU A 552 -14.81 -9.39 -23.00
CA LEU A 552 -13.71 -10.09 -23.66
C LEU A 552 -13.00 -11.04 -22.69
N ARG A 553 -12.80 -10.63 -21.44
CA ARG A 553 -12.18 -11.44 -20.38
C ARG A 553 -13.08 -12.58 -19.89
N GLU A 554 -14.31 -12.27 -19.49
CA GLU A 554 -15.17 -13.23 -18.79
C GLU A 554 -15.68 -14.37 -19.68
N THR A 555 -15.96 -14.10 -20.96
CA THR A 555 -16.70 -15.06 -21.83
C THR A 555 -15.89 -15.62 -22.99
N GLY A 556 -14.60 -15.31 -23.09
CA GLY A 556 -13.74 -15.71 -24.21
C GLY A 556 -14.30 -15.31 -25.59
N GLY A 557 -15.16 -14.29 -25.63
CA GLY A 557 -15.80 -13.78 -26.84
C GLY A 557 -16.95 -14.64 -27.42
N SER A 558 -17.36 -15.73 -26.78
CA SER A 558 -18.43 -16.62 -27.27
C SER A 558 -19.82 -15.96 -27.31
N ASP A 559 -20.10 -15.09 -26.33
CA ASP A 559 -21.37 -14.35 -26.21
C ASP A 559 -21.25 -12.85 -26.58
N PHE A 560 -20.10 -12.45 -27.16
CA PHE A 560 -19.75 -11.05 -27.50
C PHE A 560 -20.83 -10.31 -28.29
N TRP A 561 -21.42 -10.95 -29.29
CA TRP A 561 -22.45 -10.30 -30.12
C TRP A 561 -23.71 -10.00 -29.33
N ARG A 562 -24.11 -10.88 -28.40
CA ARG A 562 -25.28 -10.68 -27.54
C ARG A 562 -25.06 -9.51 -26.58
N GLY A 563 -23.85 -9.43 -26.03
CA GLY A 563 -23.41 -8.32 -25.17
C GLY A 563 -23.42 -6.97 -25.89
N ILE A 564 -22.84 -6.90 -27.10
CA ILE A 564 -22.90 -5.68 -27.94
C ILE A 564 -24.33 -5.25 -28.23
N PHE A 565 -25.22 -6.18 -28.61
CA PHE A 565 -26.60 -5.81 -28.92
C PHE A 565 -27.36 -5.29 -27.70
N ARG A 566 -27.05 -5.80 -26.50
CA ARG A 566 -27.60 -5.27 -25.24
C ARG A 566 -27.08 -3.85 -24.99
N GLU A 567 -25.78 -3.63 -25.13
CA GLU A 567 -25.17 -2.34 -24.84
C GLU A 567 -25.57 -1.27 -25.86
N LEU A 568 -25.66 -1.64 -27.13
CA LEU A 568 -26.16 -0.74 -28.18
C LEU A 568 -27.59 -0.26 -27.90
N ARG A 569 -28.44 -1.11 -27.32
CA ARG A 569 -29.79 -0.71 -26.89
C ARG A 569 -29.73 0.28 -25.72
N LEU A 570 -28.87 0.07 -24.74
CA LEU A 570 -28.69 1.00 -23.62
C LEU A 570 -28.12 2.35 -24.11
N GLY A 571 -27.12 2.32 -24.97
CA GLY A 571 -26.52 3.49 -25.60
C GLY A 571 -27.51 4.29 -26.46
N THR A 572 -28.42 3.63 -27.19
CA THR A 572 -29.48 4.35 -27.94
C THR A 572 -30.43 5.13 -27.03
N VAL A 573 -30.80 4.58 -25.87
CA VAL A 573 -31.64 5.30 -24.90
C VAL A 573 -30.91 6.53 -24.38
N GLY A 574 -29.65 6.38 -23.96
CA GLY A 574 -28.80 7.50 -23.54
C GLY A 574 -28.65 8.56 -24.63
N GLY A 575 -28.39 8.14 -25.87
CA GLY A 575 -28.25 9.02 -27.03
C GLY A 575 -29.52 9.81 -27.34
N VAL A 576 -30.71 9.21 -27.22
CA VAL A 576 -32.00 9.90 -27.41
C VAL A 576 -32.24 10.93 -26.30
N VAL A 577 -31.98 10.58 -25.04
CA VAL A 577 -32.13 11.52 -23.91
C VAL A 577 -31.17 12.71 -24.09
N SER A 578 -29.90 12.46 -24.38
CA SER A 578 -28.90 13.49 -24.65
C SER A 578 -29.26 14.35 -25.85
N SER A 579 -29.81 13.76 -26.92
CA SER A 579 -30.31 14.47 -28.11
C SER A 579 -31.41 15.47 -27.75
N ILE A 580 -32.38 15.07 -26.92
CA ILE A 580 -33.48 15.95 -26.47
C ILE A 580 -32.93 17.09 -25.61
N VAL A 581 -32.02 16.80 -24.68
CA VAL A 581 -31.41 17.82 -23.80
C VAL A 581 -30.62 18.83 -24.63
N VAL A 582 -29.75 18.37 -25.54
CA VAL A 582 -28.98 19.24 -26.44
C VAL A 582 -29.90 20.07 -27.33
N GLY A 583 -30.96 19.48 -27.87
CA GLY A 583 -31.98 20.21 -28.63
C GLY A 583 -32.62 21.32 -27.82
N CYS A 584 -33.04 21.03 -26.57
CA CYS A 584 -33.63 22.02 -25.68
C CYS A 584 -32.67 23.16 -25.35
N LEU A 585 -31.40 22.84 -25.03
CA LEU A 585 -30.37 23.85 -24.77
C LEU A 585 -30.07 24.70 -26.01
N THR A 586 -30.00 24.06 -27.19
CA THR A 586 -29.81 24.77 -28.46
C THR A 586 -30.95 25.75 -28.72
N TRP A 587 -32.20 25.33 -28.47
CA TRP A 587 -33.36 26.21 -28.59
C TRP A 587 -33.30 27.37 -27.59
N LEU A 588 -32.89 27.12 -26.35
CA LEU A 588 -32.74 28.16 -25.31
C LEU A 588 -31.67 29.20 -25.67
N LEU A 589 -30.54 28.78 -26.23
CA LEU A 589 -29.44 29.68 -26.59
C LEU A 589 -29.74 30.46 -27.88
N PHE A 590 -30.18 29.77 -28.94
CA PHE A 590 -30.26 30.34 -30.29
C PHE A 590 -31.67 30.71 -30.74
N HIS A 591 -32.69 30.40 -29.93
CA HIS A 591 -34.10 30.73 -30.18
C HIS A 591 -34.65 30.21 -31.53
N SER A 592 -33.97 29.21 -32.13
CA SER A 592 -34.34 28.61 -33.42
C SER A 592 -34.72 27.13 -33.25
N PRO A 593 -35.98 26.76 -33.48
CA PRO A 593 -36.43 25.37 -33.30
C PRO A 593 -35.84 24.43 -34.37
N LEU A 594 -35.62 24.93 -35.60
CA LEU A 594 -35.04 24.12 -36.67
C LEU A 594 -33.57 23.79 -36.40
N LEU A 595 -32.81 24.76 -35.86
CA LEU A 595 -31.43 24.53 -35.43
C LEU A 595 -31.38 23.52 -34.27
N ALA A 596 -32.29 23.65 -33.31
CA ALA A 596 -32.39 22.74 -32.17
C ALA A 596 -32.62 21.28 -32.59
N VAL A 597 -33.53 21.04 -33.54
CA VAL A 597 -33.78 19.69 -34.07
C VAL A 597 -32.56 19.17 -34.85
N ALA A 598 -31.96 19.99 -35.72
CA ALA A 598 -30.80 19.58 -36.52
C ALA A 598 -29.62 19.15 -35.64
N ILE A 599 -29.29 19.98 -34.65
CA ILE A 599 -28.17 19.73 -33.74
C ILE A 599 -28.49 18.58 -32.80
N GLY A 600 -29.69 18.54 -32.21
CA GLY A 600 -30.08 17.45 -31.32
C GLY A 600 -29.98 16.09 -32.02
N LEU A 601 -30.54 15.95 -33.23
CA LEU A 601 -30.46 14.71 -34.00
C LEU A 601 -29.02 14.37 -34.41
N GLY A 602 -28.24 15.35 -34.87
CA GLY A 602 -26.84 15.17 -35.20
C GLY A 602 -26.03 14.68 -33.99
N PHE A 603 -26.26 15.25 -32.82
CA PHE A 603 -25.61 14.88 -31.57
C PHE A 603 -25.95 13.44 -31.15
N GLY A 604 -27.24 13.11 -31.14
CA GLY A 604 -27.70 11.75 -30.78
C GLY A 604 -27.15 10.68 -31.72
N PHE A 605 -27.14 10.95 -33.03
CA PHE A 605 -26.53 10.05 -34.01
C PHE A 605 -25.03 9.90 -33.80
N THR A 606 -24.31 10.98 -33.51
CA THR A 606 -22.88 10.91 -33.20
C THR A 606 -22.59 10.07 -31.96
N LEU A 607 -23.36 10.23 -30.88
CA LEU A 607 -23.20 9.40 -29.69
C LEU A 607 -23.46 7.91 -29.97
N PHE A 608 -24.43 7.60 -30.81
CA PHE A 608 -24.69 6.23 -31.25
C PHE A 608 -23.48 5.63 -31.98
N ILE A 609 -22.85 6.39 -32.88
CA ILE A 609 -21.62 5.92 -33.55
C ILE A 609 -20.45 5.82 -32.57
N ALA A 610 -20.30 6.77 -31.64
CA ALA A 610 -19.26 6.69 -30.60
C ALA A 610 -19.37 5.42 -29.76
N ALA A 611 -20.59 5.04 -29.35
CA ALA A 611 -20.85 3.79 -28.63
C ALA A 611 -20.47 2.55 -29.44
N ILE A 612 -20.79 2.52 -30.74
CA ILE A 612 -20.37 1.45 -31.64
C ILE A 612 -18.84 1.39 -31.70
N CYS A 613 -18.17 2.53 -31.91
CA CYS A 613 -16.71 2.55 -31.96
C CYS A 613 -16.09 2.02 -30.66
N GLY A 614 -16.58 2.43 -29.49
CA GLY A 614 -16.10 1.95 -28.19
C GLY A 614 -16.28 0.44 -28.00
N LEU A 615 -17.37 -0.15 -28.51
CA LEU A 615 -17.62 -1.59 -28.42
C LEU A 615 -16.79 -2.43 -29.42
N PHE A 616 -16.46 -1.88 -30.59
CA PHE A 616 -15.84 -2.64 -31.68
C PHE A 616 -14.32 -2.45 -31.81
N LEU A 617 -13.78 -1.27 -31.46
CA LEU A 617 -12.34 -1.00 -31.55
C LEU A 617 -11.51 -2.01 -30.74
N PRO A 618 -11.85 -2.37 -29.49
CA PRO A 618 -11.06 -3.31 -28.69
C PRO A 618 -10.79 -4.63 -29.39
N LYS A 619 -11.87 -5.26 -29.89
CA LYS A 619 -11.78 -6.52 -30.63
C LYS A 619 -11.04 -6.38 -31.96
N PHE A 620 -11.13 -5.21 -32.61
CA PHE A 620 -10.36 -4.93 -33.81
C PHE A 620 -8.85 -4.88 -33.51
N PHE A 621 -8.45 -4.23 -32.42
CA PHE A 621 -7.05 -4.20 -31.96
C PHE A 621 -6.55 -5.58 -31.53
N GLN A 622 -7.36 -6.38 -30.82
CA GLN A 622 -7.02 -7.76 -30.45
C GLN A 622 -6.74 -8.63 -31.69
N ARG A 623 -7.53 -8.51 -32.76
CA ARG A 623 -7.26 -9.24 -34.02
C ARG A 623 -5.93 -8.87 -34.69
N LEU A 624 -5.45 -7.66 -34.44
CA LEU A 624 -4.16 -7.20 -34.95
C LEU A 624 -2.99 -7.66 -34.07
N HIS A 625 -3.23 -8.47 -33.02
CA HIS A 625 -2.24 -8.93 -32.05
C HIS A 625 -1.46 -7.77 -31.42
N LEU A 626 -2.15 -6.64 -31.21
CA LEU A 626 -1.62 -5.51 -30.46
C LEU A 626 -1.85 -5.79 -28.95
N ARG A 627 -0.85 -5.49 -28.12
CA ARG A 627 -0.85 -5.75 -26.66
C ARG A 627 -2.05 -5.09 -25.94
N GLY A 628 -2.49 -5.66 -24.81
CA GLY A 628 -3.63 -5.22 -23.99
C GLY A 628 -3.60 -3.73 -23.65
N SER A 629 -2.47 -3.23 -23.14
CA SER A 629 -2.14 -1.81 -22.94
C SER A 629 -2.47 -0.83 -24.09
N LEU A 630 -2.53 -1.28 -25.36
CA LEU A 630 -2.90 -0.44 -26.50
C LEU A 630 -4.42 -0.29 -26.67
N VAL A 631 -5.23 -1.05 -25.92
CA VAL A 631 -6.69 -0.99 -25.91
C VAL A 631 -7.19 -0.13 -24.73
N SER A 632 -6.38 0.83 -24.30
CA SER A 632 -6.67 1.73 -23.19
C SER A 632 -7.52 2.94 -23.60
N ALA A 633 -8.25 3.51 -22.64
CA ALA A 633 -9.07 4.70 -22.87
C ALA A 633 -8.25 5.88 -23.46
N PRO A 634 -7.01 6.16 -23.02
CA PRO A 634 -6.22 7.28 -23.56
C PRO A 634 -5.84 7.17 -25.03
N LEU A 635 -5.85 5.97 -25.65
CA LEU A 635 -5.67 5.83 -27.10
C LEU A 635 -7.01 5.90 -27.84
N LEU A 636 -8.04 5.23 -27.31
CA LEU A 636 -9.32 5.06 -28.00
C LEU A 636 -10.17 6.34 -27.95
N ASP A 637 -10.18 7.05 -26.83
CA ASP A 637 -10.98 8.26 -26.65
C ASP A 637 -10.61 9.36 -27.66
N PRO A 638 -9.33 9.64 -27.96
CA PRO A 638 -8.97 10.61 -29.01
C PRO A 638 -9.44 10.20 -30.40
N ILE A 639 -9.29 8.93 -30.75
CA ILE A 639 -9.72 8.40 -32.04
C ILE A 639 -11.24 8.56 -32.18
N ILE A 640 -11.98 8.19 -31.13
CA ILE A 640 -13.44 8.30 -31.11
C ILE A 640 -13.89 9.75 -31.08
N ALA A 641 -13.18 10.64 -30.39
CA ALA A 641 -13.44 12.08 -30.39
C ALA A 641 -13.26 12.68 -31.80
N PHE A 642 -12.19 12.32 -32.50
CA PHE A 642 -11.94 12.76 -33.87
C PHE A 642 -13.06 12.28 -34.82
N ILE A 643 -13.42 10.98 -34.75
CA ILE A 643 -14.53 10.40 -35.52
C ILE A 643 -15.85 11.12 -35.19
N SER A 644 -16.10 11.36 -33.90
CA SER A 644 -17.33 12.00 -33.42
C SER A 644 -17.48 13.42 -33.96
N VAL A 645 -16.42 14.23 -33.93
CA VAL A 645 -16.44 15.57 -34.53
C VAL A 645 -16.70 15.51 -36.03
N CYS A 646 -16.03 14.61 -36.76
CA CYS A 646 -16.23 14.48 -38.20
C CYS A 646 -17.67 14.12 -38.55
N ILE A 647 -18.24 13.14 -37.85
CA ILE A 647 -19.62 12.68 -38.06
C ILE A 647 -20.62 13.76 -37.68
N PHE A 648 -20.43 14.41 -36.52
CA PHE A 648 -21.30 15.49 -36.08
C PHE A 648 -21.33 16.62 -37.10
N LEU A 649 -20.18 17.05 -37.61
CA LEU A 649 -20.12 18.09 -38.63
C LEU A 649 -20.85 17.68 -39.90
N VAL A 650 -20.63 16.46 -40.40
CA VAL A 650 -21.32 15.99 -41.61
C VAL A 650 -22.83 15.96 -41.42
N VAL A 651 -23.31 15.36 -40.32
CA VAL A 651 -24.74 15.15 -40.09
C VAL A 651 -25.44 16.45 -39.73
N ALA A 652 -24.87 17.26 -38.84
CA ALA A 652 -25.46 18.54 -38.45
C ALA A 652 -25.53 19.50 -39.64
N LEU A 653 -24.46 19.62 -40.44
CA LEU A 653 -24.46 20.49 -41.63
C LEU A 653 -25.42 20.01 -42.70
N TRP A 654 -25.55 18.69 -42.88
CA TRP A 654 -26.54 18.13 -43.80
C TRP A 654 -27.97 18.48 -43.37
N LEU A 655 -28.30 18.30 -42.09
CA LEU A 655 -29.61 18.62 -41.54
C LEU A 655 -29.91 20.13 -41.59
N ILE A 656 -28.95 20.98 -41.22
CA ILE A 656 -29.08 22.44 -41.30
C ILE A 656 -29.34 22.88 -42.75
N GLY A 657 -28.59 22.34 -43.70
CA GLY A 657 -28.79 22.61 -45.13
C GLY A 657 -30.15 22.17 -45.65
N MET A 658 -30.65 21.02 -45.19
CA MET A 658 -31.98 20.50 -45.54
C MET A 658 -33.12 21.34 -44.95
N PHE A 659 -32.96 21.83 -43.71
CA PHE A 659 -33.97 22.62 -43.02
C PHE A 659 -33.97 24.11 -43.40
N HIS A 660 -33.04 24.55 -44.26
CA HIS A 660 -32.88 25.95 -44.66
C HIS A 660 -32.82 26.92 -43.47
N VAL A 661 -32.08 26.52 -42.42
CA VAL A 661 -31.75 27.35 -41.25
C VAL A 661 -30.69 28.38 -41.61
#